data_AF-A0A2A4CPQ0-F1
#
_entry.id   AF-A0A2A4CPQ0-F1
#
_cell.length_a   1.000
_cell.length_b   1.000
_cell.length_c   1.000
_cell.angle_alpha   90.00
_cell.angle_beta   90.00
_cell.angle_gamma   90.00
#
_symmetry.space_group_name_H-M   'P 1'
#
loop_
_entity.id
_entity.type
_entity.pdbx_description
1 polymer ?
#
loop_
_entity_poly.entity_id
_entity_poly.type
_entity_poly.pdbx_seq_one_letter_code
_entity_poly.pdbx_strand_id
1 'polypeptide(L)'
;MELGFIGTFQSGAASLDANILDFCVLEIGGGLYLYTVSGAYGGIAVYALESGAPTLIDSAYYTDTSTIDYVAPILISSGTPMLVYGSSYLGRLLGYSLDGVGEIGLRDSLTLPAGAPAGFQSAAAALDLPGGEALFLVDDDTGDLYSYFNDGTGWDLSAGPFALQVETGESGDAILETVRIGTATYLIATTSFSDMVQTFQVSEFDGTLRAVDTLGKFDGVGINTPTAMEIVEAFGKTWILLGAAESGSISVMSLAADGTLSATDHLLDTLETRFDGVTAMASVTVGDRVFVIAGGSDDGISLFTLLPNGVLVHLKTLVHATGLGLENVAAIEAALVGDSLQVFVASALSPGVALFEIDLATLGVTKTTSGTTATTLSGGAGDDMLVSTGDEADTLLGGAGSDILVSGGGAVVMTGGAGSDLFVIGAGIKRQVITDFERGLDRLDLTNWPMLRNTGQLTAWNEGNNLILAFDGHVIEIRPAGSYLLRLSDILPGASLGAPDHALLSGVGFILYGTEASERMIGGLGSDSLLGESGGDTLFGNDGDDVLFGGDGDDLIWGGEGNDELFAEAGADTIEGEDGDDWINGGEDNDLLQGGLGNDYLDGSSGDDVLYGSAGADTLDGGVGNDTLYGGNQGD
;
A
#
# COMPACT_ATOMS: atom_id res chain seq x y z
N MET A 1 -9.20 -0.68 19.84
CA MET A 1 -10.01 0.09 18.89
C MET A 1 -11.00 -0.80 18.14
N GLU A 2 -12.30 -0.48 18.12
CA GLU A 2 -13.34 -1.34 17.50
C GLU A 2 -14.18 -0.59 16.46
N LEU A 3 -14.21 -1.08 15.22
CA LEU A 3 -15.18 -0.64 14.20
C LEU A 3 -16.55 -1.26 14.51
N GLY A 4 -17.54 -0.42 14.81
CA GLY A 4 -18.88 -0.82 15.26
C GLY A 4 -19.99 -0.28 14.36
N PHE A 5 -21.01 -1.10 14.09
CA PHE A 5 -22.19 -0.68 13.32
C PHE A 5 -23.14 0.16 14.18
N ILE A 6 -23.48 1.35 13.70
CA ILE A 6 -24.39 2.29 14.39
C ILE A 6 -25.82 2.16 13.85
N GLY A 7 -25.98 2.06 12.54
CA GLY A 7 -27.28 1.91 11.90
C GLY A 7 -27.25 2.26 10.42
N THR A 8 -28.43 2.26 9.80
CA THR A 8 -28.61 2.70 8.41
C THR A 8 -29.49 3.95 8.41
N PHE A 9 -29.08 4.98 7.68
CA PHE A 9 -29.87 6.19 7.47
C PHE A 9 -30.25 6.36 6.00
N GLN A 10 -31.32 7.11 5.76
CA GLN A 10 -31.98 7.26 4.47
C GLN A 10 -32.56 8.67 4.34
N SER A 11 -32.68 9.14 3.11
CA SER A 11 -33.37 10.38 2.76
C SER A 11 -34.89 10.26 2.90
N GLY A 12 -35.41 9.02 2.85
CA GLY A 12 -36.84 8.72 2.81
C GLY A 12 -37.42 8.71 1.39
N ALA A 13 -36.57 8.91 0.37
CA ALA A 13 -36.93 8.80 -1.04
C ALA A 13 -36.19 7.63 -1.69
N ALA A 14 -36.93 6.58 -2.06
CA ALA A 14 -36.35 5.34 -2.61
C ALA A 14 -35.42 5.52 -3.82
N SER A 15 -35.58 6.59 -4.60
CA SER A 15 -34.70 6.87 -5.74
C SER A 15 -33.38 7.53 -5.36
N LEU A 16 -33.28 8.16 -4.19
CA LEU A 16 -32.02 8.70 -3.64
C LEU A 16 -31.33 7.68 -2.73
N ASP A 17 -32.11 6.76 -2.15
CA ASP A 17 -31.59 5.75 -1.22
C ASP A 17 -31.12 4.48 -1.94
N ALA A 18 -31.48 4.27 -3.20
CA ALA A 18 -31.06 3.11 -3.98
C ALA A 18 -29.99 3.49 -5.01
N ASN A 19 -29.11 2.54 -5.33
CA ASN A 19 -28.07 2.73 -6.35
C ASN A 19 -27.21 3.98 -6.06
N ILE A 20 -26.81 4.14 -4.80
CA ILE A 20 -25.80 5.13 -4.41
C ILE A 20 -24.48 4.63 -5.00
N LEU A 21 -23.91 5.45 -5.88
CA LEU A 21 -22.70 5.12 -6.62
C LEU A 21 -21.47 5.61 -5.88
N ASP A 22 -21.60 6.70 -5.11
CA ASP A 22 -20.45 7.35 -4.49
C ASP A 22 -20.85 8.37 -3.43
N PHE A 23 -19.84 8.86 -2.73
CA PHE A 23 -19.91 9.84 -1.67
C PHE A 23 -18.95 11.01 -1.91
N CYS A 24 -19.21 12.11 -1.21
CA CYS A 24 -18.24 13.18 -1.05
C CYS A 24 -18.44 13.80 0.32
N VAL A 25 -17.37 13.98 1.09
CA VAL A 25 -17.40 14.78 2.32
C VAL A 25 -16.76 16.13 2.08
N LEU A 26 -17.52 17.21 2.33
CA LEU A 26 -17.02 18.59 2.20
C LEU A 26 -17.17 19.37 3.51
N GLU A 27 -16.15 20.16 3.84
CA GLU A 27 -16.23 21.18 4.87
C GLU A 27 -16.63 22.53 4.25
N ILE A 28 -17.82 23.03 4.59
CA ILE A 28 -18.36 24.28 4.03
C ILE A 28 -18.89 25.15 5.16
N GLY A 29 -18.43 26.40 5.22
CA GLY A 29 -18.89 27.35 6.24
C GLY A 29 -18.64 26.91 7.69
N GLY A 30 -17.67 26.00 7.92
CA GLY A 30 -17.35 25.41 9.22
C GLY A 30 -18.28 24.27 9.66
N GLY A 31 -19.15 23.80 8.77
CA GLY A 31 -19.89 22.54 8.94
C GLY A 31 -19.31 21.45 8.03
N LEU A 32 -19.53 20.20 8.40
CA LEU A 32 -19.10 19.03 7.65
C LEU A 32 -20.32 18.32 7.07
N TYR A 33 -20.30 18.00 5.78
CA TYR A 33 -21.46 17.48 5.06
C TYR A 33 -21.09 16.28 4.22
N LEU A 34 -21.93 15.24 4.27
CA LEU A 34 -21.87 14.09 3.37
C LEU A 34 -22.87 14.29 2.24
N TYR A 35 -22.37 14.25 1.01
CA TYR A 35 -23.16 14.23 -0.21
C TYR A 35 -23.20 12.80 -0.72
N THR A 36 -24.40 12.25 -0.88
CA THR A 36 -24.58 10.93 -1.49
C THR A 36 -25.03 11.11 -2.93
N VAL A 37 -24.33 10.48 -3.88
CA VAL A 37 -24.66 10.57 -5.29
C VAL A 37 -25.24 9.23 -5.75
N SER A 38 -26.51 9.25 -6.16
CA SER A 38 -27.17 8.07 -6.72
C SER A 38 -27.12 8.09 -8.24
N GLY A 39 -27.27 6.93 -8.87
CA GLY A 39 -27.21 6.79 -10.33
C GLY A 39 -28.46 7.27 -11.06
N ALA A 40 -28.68 6.75 -12.27
CA ALA A 40 -29.79 7.16 -13.12
C ALA A 40 -31.15 7.11 -12.39
N TYR A 41 -31.99 8.13 -12.62
CA TYR A 41 -33.29 8.33 -11.94
C TYR A 41 -33.21 8.69 -10.45
N GLY A 42 -32.01 8.82 -9.91
CA GLY A 42 -31.75 9.33 -8.57
C GLY A 42 -31.46 10.83 -8.51
N GLY A 43 -30.43 11.19 -7.78
CA GLY A 43 -30.11 12.55 -7.38
C GLY A 43 -29.02 12.61 -6.32
N ILE A 44 -28.92 13.77 -5.69
CA ILE A 44 -28.02 14.04 -4.57
C ILE A 44 -28.86 14.20 -3.30
N ALA A 45 -28.43 13.60 -2.20
CA ALA A 45 -28.92 13.91 -0.85
C ALA A 45 -27.76 14.41 0.00
N VAL A 46 -28.03 15.41 0.84
CA VAL A 46 -27.02 16.07 1.68
C VAL A 46 -27.36 15.85 3.14
N TYR A 47 -26.38 15.37 3.89
CA TYR A 47 -26.48 15.13 5.31
C TYR A 47 -25.47 15.96 6.06
N ALA A 48 -25.90 16.69 7.08
CA ALA A 48 -25.00 17.31 8.04
C ALA A 48 -24.40 16.22 8.93
N LEU A 49 -23.07 16.22 9.04
CA LEU A 49 -22.33 15.31 9.90
C LEU A 49 -22.23 15.89 11.31
N GLU A 50 -22.72 15.12 12.26
CA GLU A 50 -22.71 15.41 13.69
C GLU A 50 -22.46 14.11 14.46
N SER A 51 -22.19 14.20 15.76
CA SER A 51 -21.99 12.98 16.57
C SER A 51 -23.22 12.08 16.49
N GLY A 52 -23.04 10.85 16.02
CA GLY A 52 -24.10 9.88 15.76
C GLY A 52 -24.64 9.93 14.33
N ALA A 53 -25.93 9.62 14.16
CA ALA A 53 -26.53 9.49 12.83
C ALA A 53 -26.61 10.86 12.10
N PRO A 54 -26.13 10.96 10.85
CA PRO A 54 -26.24 12.17 10.04
C PRO A 54 -27.68 12.63 9.83
N THR A 55 -27.87 13.95 9.76
CA THR A 55 -29.19 14.57 9.56
C THR A 55 -29.34 15.06 8.13
N LEU A 56 -30.38 14.60 7.41
CA LEU A 56 -30.70 15.09 6.06
C LEU A 56 -31.05 16.59 6.13
N ILE A 57 -30.33 17.41 5.36
CA ILE A 57 -30.58 18.85 5.27
C ILE A 57 -31.17 19.27 3.93
N ASP A 58 -30.81 18.58 2.83
CA ASP A 58 -31.28 18.94 1.49
C ASP A 58 -31.22 17.74 0.52
N SER A 59 -31.91 17.84 -0.62
CA SER A 59 -31.86 16.86 -1.69
C SER A 59 -32.31 17.43 -3.04
N ALA A 60 -31.75 16.92 -4.13
CA ALA A 60 -32.11 17.30 -5.49
C ALA A 60 -32.14 16.09 -6.43
N TYR A 61 -33.16 16.02 -7.30
CA TYR A 61 -33.33 14.93 -8.27
C TYR A 61 -32.79 15.30 -9.65
N TYR A 62 -32.24 14.33 -10.37
CA TYR A 62 -31.90 14.52 -11.77
C TYR A 62 -33.16 14.67 -12.61
N THR A 63 -33.12 15.59 -13.57
CA THR A 63 -34.28 15.95 -14.39
C THR A 63 -34.19 15.45 -15.85
N ASP A 64 -33.04 14.92 -16.27
CA ASP A 64 -32.80 14.36 -17.61
C ASP A 64 -31.78 13.21 -17.54
N THR A 65 -32.25 11.97 -17.39
CA THR A 65 -31.40 10.82 -17.01
C THR A 65 -31.01 9.93 -18.18
N SER A 66 -31.47 10.22 -19.40
CA SER A 66 -31.13 9.43 -20.59
C SER A 66 -29.81 9.84 -21.26
N THR A 67 -29.09 10.80 -20.66
CA THR A 67 -27.98 11.54 -21.29
C THR A 67 -26.87 11.89 -20.29
N ILE A 68 -26.82 11.23 -19.14
CA ILE A 68 -25.84 11.46 -18.08
C ILE A 68 -25.01 10.20 -17.91
N ASP A 69 -23.69 10.39 -17.83
CA ASP A 69 -22.79 9.39 -17.31
C ASP A 69 -22.13 9.89 -16.03
N TYR A 70 -21.84 8.96 -15.14
CA TYR A 70 -21.42 9.25 -13.79
C TYR A 70 -19.93 9.60 -13.74
N VAL A 71 -19.57 10.55 -12.88
CA VAL A 71 -18.19 10.88 -12.53
C VAL A 71 -18.14 11.10 -11.04
N ALA A 72 -17.07 10.63 -10.40
CA ALA A 72 -16.75 10.91 -9.00
C ALA A 72 -17.06 12.38 -8.65
N PRO A 73 -17.77 12.67 -7.54
CA PRO A 73 -18.16 14.01 -7.19
C PRO A 73 -16.94 14.88 -6.93
N ILE A 74 -16.78 15.94 -7.74
CA ILE A 74 -15.74 16.93 -7.55
C ILE A 74 -16.33 18.31 -7.30
N LEU A 75 -15.61 19.10 -6.51
CA LEU A 75 -15.92 20.51 -6.30
C LEU A 75 -15.11 21.37 -7.26
N ILE A 76 -15.80 22.09 -8.14
CA ILE A 76 -15.22 23.17 -8.93
C ILE A 76 -15.46 24.47 -8.18
N SER A 77 -14.40 25.12 -7.74
CA SER A 77 -14.43 26.30 -6.87
C SER A 77 -14.42 27.62 -7.64
N SER A 78 -13.94 27.64 -8.90
CA SER A 78 -13.91 28.89 -9.68
C SER A 78 -15.30 29.41 -10.01
N GLY A 79 -15.55 30.67 -9.65
CA GLY A 79 -16.84 31.31 -9.81
C GLY A 79 -17.81 30.97 -8.67
N THR A 80 -18.95 30.36 -8.98
CA THR A 80 -19.87 29.84 -7.97
C THR A 80 -19.53 28.38 -7.74
N PRO A 81 -19.18 27.95 -6.51
CA PRO A 81 -18.79 26.58 -6.25
C PRO A 81 -19.84 25.60 -6.77
N MET A 82 -19.41 24.59 -7.52
CA MET A 82 -20.29 23.62 -8.16
C MET A 82 -19.85 22.21 -7.79
N LEU A 83 -20.76 21.44 -7.20
CA LEU A 83 -20.60 20.00 -7.01
C LEU A 83 -21.00 19.30 -8.30
N VAL A 84 -20.02 18.76 -9.01
CA VAL A 84 -20.21 17.94 -10.21
C VAL A 84 -20.63 16.54 -9.78
N TYR A 85 -21.51 15.90 -10.54
CA TYR A 85 -21.93 14.51 -10.31
C TYR A 85 -21.87 13.63 -11.58
N GLY A 86 -21.47 14.22 -12.70
CA GLY A 86 -21.45 13.52 -13.96
C GLY A 86 -21.25 14.41 -15.17
N SER A 87 -21.27 13.79 -16.33
CA SER A 87 -21.06 14.40 -17.62
C SER A 87 -22.22 14.11 -18.59
N SER A 88 -22.30 14.84 -19.69
CA SER A 88 -23.29 14.60 -20.74
C SER A 88 -22.61 14.25 -22.05
N TYR A 89 -23.34 13.61 -22.97
CA TYR A 89 -22.87 13.27 -24.33
C TYR A 89 -22.37 14.46 -25.18
N LEU A 90 -22.55 15.70 -24.68
CA LEU A 90 -22.03 16.93 -25.29
C LEU A 90 -20.71 17.40 -24.66
N GLY A 91 -20.07 16.61 -23.79
CA GLY A 91 -18.84 17.01 -23.08
C GLY A 91 -19.05 18.08 -22.00
N ARG A 92 -20.28 18.22 -21.49
CA ARG A 92 -20.57 19.16 -20.39
C ARG A 92 -20.51 18.44 -19.05
N LEU A 93 -19.84 19.05 -18.08
CA LEU A 93 -19.95 18.63 -16.67
C LEU A 93 -21.27 19.17 -16.10
N LEU A 94 -21.97 18.31 -15.38
CA LEU A 94 -23.28 18.58 -14.80
C LEU A 94 -23.13 18.64 -13.29
N GLY A 95 -23.69 19.67 -12.67
CA GLY A 95 -23.57 19.85 -11.24
C GLY A 95 -24.67 20.71 -10.65
N TYR A 96 -24.53 20.97 -9.36
CA TYR A 96 -25.33 21.95 -8.65
C TYR A 96 -24.41 22.96 -7.97
N SER A 97 -24.81 24.23 -8.00
CA SER A 97 -24.12 25.24 -7.19
C SER A 97 -24.27 24.91 -5.71
N LEU A 98 -23.23 25.08 -4.91
CA LEU A 98 -23.31 25.00 -3.44
C LEU A 98 -23.47 26.39 -2.84
N ASP A 99 -24.29 26.48 -1.79
CA ASP A 99 -24.41 27.71 -1.02
C ASP A 99 -23.36 27.79 0.10
N GLY A 100 -23.36 28.89 0.86
CA GLY A 100 -22.37 29.13 1.92
C GLY A 100 -22.53 28.26 3.18
N VAL A 101 -23.54 27.39 3.22
CA VAL A 101 -23.83 26.47 4.34
C VAL A 101 -23.98 25.02 3.88
N GLY A 102 -23.55 24.70 2.66
CA GLY A 102 -23.51 23.33 2.13
C GLY A 102 -24.82 22.82 1.51
N GLU A 103 -25.88 23.63 1.43
CA GLU A 103 -27.12 23.23 0.75
C GLU A 103 -26.97 23.29 -0.79
N ILE A 104 -27.80 22.51 -1.49
CA ILE A 104 -27.78 22.43 -2.94
C ILE A 104 -28.59 23.60 -3.53
N GLY A 105 -27.93 24.41 -4.32
CA GLY A 105 -28.54 25.53 -5.04
C GLY A 105 -29.11 25.16 -6.41
N LEU A 106 -28.89 26.01 -7.39
CA LEU A 106 -29.40 25.81 -8.74
C LEU A 106 -28.56 24.78 -9.49
N ARG A 107 -29.23 24.01 -10.35
CA ARG A 107 -28.54 23.18 -11.34
C ARG A 107 -27.71 24.09 -12.24
N ASP A 108 -26.47 23.68 -12.46
CA ASP A 108 -25.54 24.35 -13.37
C ASP A 108 -24.89 23.31 -14.30
N SER A 109 -24.23 23.79 -15.35
CA SER A 109 -23.42 22.95 -16.22
C SER A 109 -22.22 23.72 -16.73
N LEU A 110 -21.04 23.14 -16.61
CA LEU A 110 -19.83 23.69 -17.20
C LEU A 110 -19.69 23.19 -18.64
N THR A 111 -19.69 24.13 -19.58
CA THR A 111 -19.33 23.84 -20.98
C THR A 111 -17.85 24.15 -21.17
N LEU A 112 -17.09 23.14 -21.55
CA LEU A 112 -15.66 23.26 -21.79
C LEU A 112 -15.34 24.04 -23.09
N PRO A 113 -14.15 24.66 -23.19
CA PRO A 113 -13.74 25.40 -24.37
C PRO A 113 -13.61 24.52 -25.63
N ALA A 114 -13.50 25.18 -26.79
CA ALA A 114 -13.31 24.47 -28.07
C ALA A 114 -12.02 23.65 -28.05
N GLY A 115 -12.12 22.35 -28.38
CA GLY A 115 -11.01 21.39 -28.29
C GLY A 115 -11.18 20.36 -27.18
N ALA A 116 -12.20 20.51 -26.31
CA ALA A 116 -12.60 19.48 -25.39
C ALA A 116 -13.21 18.26 -26.09
N PRO A 117 -13.00 17.05 -25.53
CA PRO A 117 -13.66 15.86 -26.03
C PRO A 117 -15.18 16.05 -26.09
N ALA A 118 -15.78 15.58 -27.17
CA ALA A 118 -17.22 15.54 -27.30
C ALA A 118 -17.68 14.16 -26.86
N GLY A 119 -18.22 14.03 -25.65
CA GLY A 119 -18.61 12.73 -25.13
C GLY A 119 -18.80 12.73 -23.63
N PHE A 120 -19.01 11.54 -23.08
CA PHE A 120 -18.97 11.33 -21.64
C PHE A 120 -17.53 11.38 -21.13
N GLN A 121 -17.38 11.61 -19.84
CA GLN A 121 -16.09 11.63 -19.17
C GLN A 121 -16.11 10.52 -18.15
N SER A 122 -15.05 9.73 -18.08
CA SER A 122 -14.92 8.61 -17.13
C SER A 122 -14.37 9.07 -15.78
N ALA A 123 -13.59 10.15 -15.77
CA ALA A 123 -13.03 10.74 -14.55
C ALA A 123 -12.89 12.25 -14.64
N ALA A 124 -12.90 12.90 -13.47
CA ALA A 124 -12.57 14.30 -13.33
C ALA A 124 -11.84 14.55 -12.01
N ALA A 125 -10.92 15.52 -12.00
CA ALA A 125 -10.32 16.07 -10.80
C ALA A 125 -10.16 17.58 -10.95
N ALA A 126 -10.37 18.34 -9.87
CA ALA A 126 -10.18 19.78 -9.84
C ALA A 126 -9.20 20.16 -8.73
N LEU A 127 -8.39 21.18 -8.98
CA LEU A 127 -7.35 21.60 -8.04
C LEU A 127 -7.10 23.11 -8.08
N ASP A 128 -7.10 23.72 -6.90
CA ASP A 128 -6.67 25.10 -6.71
C ASP A 128 -5.14 25.22 -6.80
N LEU A 129 -4.69 26.00 -7.78
CA LEU A 129 -3.30 26.36 -8.01
C LEU A 129 -3.05 27.84 -7.68
N PRO A 130 -1.80 28.25 -7.38
CA PRO A 130 -1.47 29.65 -7.15
C PRO A 130 -1.86 30.59 -8.31
N GLY A 131 -1.86 30.09 -9.55
CA GLY A 131 -2.22 30.85 -10.74
C GLY A 131 -3.72 30.89 -11.07
N GLY A 132 -4.55 30.03 -10.46
CA GLY A 132 -5.93 29.78 -10.91
C GLY A 132 -6.41 28.39 -10.50
N GLU A 133 -7.44 27.86 -11.15
CA GLU A 133 -7.93 26.51 -10.91
C GLU A 133 -7.64 25.61 -12.12
N ALA A 134 -7.16 24.39 -11.88
CA ALA A 134 -6.99 23.37 -12.90
C ALA A 134 -8.15 22.36 -12.85
N LEU A 135 -8.53 21.84 -14.01
CA LEU A 135 -9.52 20.78 -14.17
C LEU A 135 -8.95 19.72 -15.11
N PHE A 136 -8.92 18.49 -14.64
CA PHE A 136 -8.41 17.33 -15.36
C PHE A 136 -9.59 16.43 -15.70
N LEU A 137 -9.64 15.95 -16.95
CA LEU A 137 -10.73 15.11 -17.44
C LEU A 137 -10.19 13.96 -18.27
N VAL A 138 -10.77 12.79 -18.10
CA VAL A 138 -10.52 11.63 -18.97
C VAL A 138 -11.75 11.43 -19.85
N ASP A 139 -11.54 11.42 -21.17
CA ASP A 139 -12.60 11.11 -22.12
C ASP A 139 -12.98 9.64 -22.04
N ASP A 140 -14.28 9.35 -21.92
CA ASP A 140 -14.77 7.99 -21.80
C ASP A 140 -14.65 7.18 -23.09
N ASP A 141 -14.68 7.82 -24.27
CA ASP A 141 -14.56 7.10 -25.54
C ASP A 141 -13.10 6.80 -25.90
N THR A 142 -12.17 7.73 -25.66
CA THR A 142 -10.75 7.56 -26.04
C THR A 142 -9.83 7.15 -24.91
N GLY A 143 -10.21 7.36 -23.65
CA GLY A 143 -9.33 7.19 -22.49
C GLY A 143 -8.22 8.25 -22.39
N ASP A 144 -8.31 9.33 -23.17
CA ASP A 144 -7.32 10.39 -23.16
C ASP A 144 -7.56 11.39 -22.02
N LEU A 145 -6.48 11.78 -21.38
CA LEU A 145 -6.44 12.82 -20.36
C LEU A 145 -6.26 14.21 -20.97
N TYR A 146 -7.08 15.15 -20.51
CA TYR A 146 -7.03 16.58 -20.84
C TYR A 146 -6.89 17.41 -19.58
N SER A 147 -6.13 18.50 -19.68
CA SER A 147 -6.00 19.52 -18.62
C SER A 147 -6.56 20.85 -19.12
N TYR A 148 -7.38 21.48 -18.29
CA TYR A 148 -7.93 22.82 -18.46
C TYR A 148 -7.51 23.71 -17.32
N PHE A 149 -7.45 25.00 -17.57
CA PHE A 149 -7.05 25.98 -16.58
C PHE A 149 -7.94 27.22 -16.64
N ASN A 150 -8.26 27.75 -15.46
CA ASN A 150 -9.03 28.97 -15.29
C ASN A 150 -8.26 29.96 -14.42
N ASP A 151 -7.74 31.01 -15.04
CA ASP A 151 -7.03 32.13 -14.37
C ASP A 151 -7.98 33.20 -13.81
N GLY A 152 -9.28 32.91 -13.77
CA GLY A 152 -10.36 33.83 -13.42
C GLY A 152 -11.02 34.51 -14.62
N THR A 153 -10.56 34.27 -15.85
CA THR A 153 -11.17 34.82 -17.08
C THR A 153 -12.05 33.81 -17.84
N GLY A 154 -11.98 32.53 -17.47
CA GLY A 154 -12.70 31.43 -18.11
C GLY A 154 -11.82 30.18 -18.21
N TRP A 155 -12.42 29.06 -18.58
CA TRP A 155 -11.72 27.80 -18.79
C TRP A 155 -11.10 27.75 -20.19
N ASP A 156 -9.79 27.51 -20.25
CA ASP A 156 -9.03 27.28 -21.48
C ASP A 156 -8.34 25.91 -21.45
N LEU A 157 -8.17 25.29 -22.62
CA LEU A 157 -7.41 24.03 -22.73
C LEU A 157 -5.93 24.32 -22.48
N SER A 158 -5.37 23.69 -21.45
CA SER A 158 -3.99 23.83 -21.04
C SER A 158 -3.09 22.79 -21.73
N ALA A 159 -3.46 21.51 -21.66
CA ALA A 159 -2.70 20.41 -22.26
C ALA A 159 -3.59 19.20 -22.60
N GLY A 160 -3.08 18.29 -23.42
CA GLY A 160 -3.77 17.07 -23.87
C GLY A 160 -4.04 17.03 -25.39
N PRO A 161 -4.44 15.86 -25.94
CA PRO A 161 -4.66 14.59 -25.23
C PRO A 161 -3.35 13.93 -24.76
N PHE A 162 -3.37 13.33 -23.57
CA PHE A 162 -2.37 12.36 -23.10
C PHE A 162 -3.01 10.99 -22.99
N ALA A 163 -2.46 10.00 -23.69
CA ALA A 163 -2.96 8.63 -23.57
C ALA A 163 -2.59 8.05 -22.19
N LEU A 164 -3.59 7.56 -21.46
CA LEU A 164 -3.39 6.81 -20.21
C LEU A 164 -3.24 5.29 -20.43
N GLN A 165 -3.23 4.85 -21.69
CA GLN A 165 -3.17 3.44 -22.08
C GLN A 165 -1.93 3.11 -22.89
N VAL A 166 -1.42 1.89 -22.74
CA VAL A 166 -0.20 1.45 -23.45
C VAL A 166 -0.49 0.57 -24.67
N GLU A 167 -1.62 -0.16 -24.80
CA GLU A 167 -1.67 -1.19 -25.88
C GLU A 167 -2.93 -1.36 -26.76
N THR A 168 -4.19 -1.09 -26.34
CA THR A 168 -5.35 -1.66 -27.07
C THR A 168 -6.45 -0.71 -27.58
N GLY A 169 -6.49 0.56 -27.17
CA GLY A 169 -7.55 1.48 -27.61
C GLY A 169 -8.95 1.10 -27.12
N GLU A 170 -9.02 0.41 -25.97
CA GLU A 170 -10.26 0.05 -25.26
C GLU A 170 -10.39 1.00 -24.07
N SER A 171 -11.41 1.86 -24.00
CA SER A 171 -11.60 2.75 -22.85
C SER A 171 -12.18 2.01 -21.64
N GLY A 172 -11.77 2.42 -20.44
CA GLY A 172 -12.36 1.98 -19.19
C GLY A 172 -12.34 3.06 -18.14
N ASP A 173 -13.01 2.77 -17.03
CA ASP A 173 -13.20 3.71 -15.94
C ASP A 173 -11.83 4.20 -15.43
N ALA A 174 -11.68 5.52 -15.36
CA ALA A 174 -10.47 6.16 -14.91
C ALA A 174 -10.64 6.67 -13.49
N ILE A 175 -9.52 6.83 -12.79
CA ILE A 175 -9.48 7.49 -11.48
C ILE A 175 -8.37 8.53 -11.53
N LEU A 176 -8.69 9.73 -11.06
CA LEU A 176 -7.79 10.85 -10.99
C LEU A 176 -7.69 11.35 -9.56
N GLU A 177 -6.48 11.44 -9.05
CA GLU A 177 -6.19 11.99 -7.73
C GLU A 177 -5.14 13.10 -7.81
N THR A 178 -5.17 14.04 -6.88
CA THR A 178 -4.20 15.15 -6.86
C THR A 178 -3.53 15.31 -5.52
N VAL A 179 -2.26 15.69 -5.53
CA VAL A 179 -1.49 15.92 -4.30
C VAL A 179 -0.44 16.99 -4.49
N ARG A 180 -0.13 17.73 -3.42
CA ARG A 180 0.96 18.72 -3.41
C ARG A 180 2.06 18.28 -2.46
N ILE A 181 3.22 17.94 -3.01
CA ILE A 181 4.41 17.53 -2.25
C ILE A 181 5.39 18.70 -2.20
N GLY A 182 5.45 19.38 -1.06
CA GLY A 182 6.25 20.59 -0.89
C GLY A 182 5.76 21.72 -1.80
N THR A 183 6.52 22.05 -2.84
CA THR A 183 6.15 23.10 -3.83
C THR A 183 5.76 22.54 -5.19
N ALA A 184 5.73 21.22 -5.35
CA ALA A 184 5.34 20.56 -6.58
C ALA A 184 3.94 19.98 -6.42
N THR A 185 3.14 20.07 -7.48
CA THR A 185 1.83 19.44 -7.57
C THR A 185 1.88 18.28 -8.55
N TYR A 186 1.20 17.19 -8.20
CA TYR A 186 1.08 16.01 -9.00
C TYR A 186 -0.39 15.64 -9.23
N LEU A 187 -0.66 15.16 -10.44
CA LEU A 187 -1.86 14.43 -10.80
C LEU A 187 -1.47 12.96 -10.92
N ILE A 188 -2.21 12.10 -10.25
CA ILE A 188 -2.08 10.65 -10.31
C ILE A 188 -3.26 10.12 -11.11
N ALA A 189 -2.99 9.24 -12.06
CA ALA A 189 -4.01 8.67 -12.92
C ALA A 189 -3.87 7.15 -13.00
N THR A 190 -5.00 6.47 -13.09
CA THR A 190 -5.08 5.05 -13.44
C THR A 190 -6.35 4.80 -14.26
N THR A 191 -6.41 3.66 -14.94
CA THR A 191 -7.60 3.19 -15.65
C THR A 191 -7.80 1.71 -15.39
N SER A 192 -9.05 1.24 -15.49
CA SER A 192 -9.41 -0.16 -15.30
C SER A 192 -8.77 -1.14 -16.30
N PHE A 193 -8.08 -0.66 -17.35
CA PHE A 193 -7.37 -1.49 -18.33
C PHE A 193 -5.86 -1.29 -18.36
N SER A 194 -5.35 -0.24 -17.71
CA SER A 194 -3.92 0.08 -17.77
C SER A 194 -3.10 -0.83 -16.85
N ASP A 195 -3.72 -1.45 -15.85
CA ASP A 195 -3.04 -2.28 -14.83
C ASP A 195 -1.82 -1.57 -14.19
N MET A 196 -1.87 -0.23 -14.14
CA MET A 196 -0.77 0.64 -13.69
C MET A 196 -1.29 1.98 -13.15
N VAL A 197 -0.44 2.65 -12.39
CA VAL A 197 -0.58 4.05 -11.97
C VAL A 197 0.42 4.90 -12.75
N GLN A 198 0.02 6.10 -13.14
CA GLN A 198 0.86 7.08 -13.82
C GLN A 198 0.85 8.42 -13.09
N THR A 199 2.02 9.05 -12.96
CA THR A 199 2.17 10.37 -12.34
C THR A 199 2.47 11.45 -13.37
N PHE A 200 1.85 12.61 -13.17
CA PHE A 200 2.10 13.81 -13.96
C PHE A 200 2.44 14.95 -13.01
N GLN A 201 3.55 15.64 -13.28
CA GLN A 201 3.80 16.94 -12.66
C GLN A 201 2.86 17.98 -13.28
N VAL A 202 2.18 18.74 -12.44
CA VAL A 202 1.28 19.82 -12.81
C VAL A 202 2.01 21.16 -12.66
N SER A 203 1.98 21.98 -13.70
CA SER A 203 2.45 23.37 -13.65
C SER A 203 1.54 24.23 -12.77
N GLU A 204 2.09 24.80 -11.71
CA GLU A 204 1.40 25.72 -10.78
C GLU A 204 0.90 27.03 -11.44
N PHE A 205 1.34 27.31 -12.67
CA PHE A 205 1.04 28.57 -13.37
C PHE A 205 -0.11 28.46 -14.37
N ASP A 206 -0.24 27.31 -15.02
CA ASP A 206 -1.16 27.13 -16.15
C ASP A 206 -1.78 25.73 -16.21
N GLY A 207 -1.55 24.86 -15.22
CA GLY A 207 -2.12 23.52 -15.18
C GLY A 207 -1.57 22.54 -16.21
N THR A 208 -0.55 22.91 -16.99
CA THR A 208 0.05 22.00 -17.98
C THR A 208 0.64 20.75 -17.33
N LEU A 209 0.52 19.61 -18.00
CA LEU A 209 0.95 18.30 -17.49
C LEU A 209 2.29 17.87 -18.12
N ARG A 210 3.14 17.24 -17.30
CA ARG A 210 4.33 16.52 -17.73
C ARG A 210 4.35 15.15 -17.08
N ALA A 211 4.26 14.08 -17.87
CA ALA A 211 4.43 12.71 -17.36
C ALA A 211 5.78 12.57 -16.64
N VAL A 212 5.78 11.88 -15.50
CA VAL A 212 6.95 11.67 -14.67
C VAL A 212 7.28 10.19 -14.59
N ASP A 213 6.35 9.37 -14.12
CA ASP A 213 6.60 7.96 -13.86
C ASP A 213 5.35 7.08 -14.07
N THR A 214 5.57 5.77 -14.20
CA THR A 214 4.53 4.74 -14.25
C THR A 214 4.93 3.53 -13.42
N LEU A 215 3.99 2.93 -12.72
CA LEU A 215 4.21 1.71 -11.93
C LEU A 215 3.00 0.79 -11.98
N GLY A 216 3.18 -0.47 -12.37
CA GLY A 216 2.08 -1.43 -12.47
C GLY A 216 2.51 -2.88 -12.69
N LYS A 217 1.67 -3.61 -13.41
CA LYS A 217 1.80 -5.06 -13.68
C LYS A 217 3.11 -5.47 -14.33
N PHE A 218 3.61 -4.69 -15.27
CA PHE A 218 4.86 -4.99 -15.97
C PHE A 218 6.10 -4.66 -15.12
N ASP A 219 5.92 -3.88 -14.06
CA ASP A 219 6.94 -3.57 -13.06
C ASP A 219 6.84 -4.54 -11.85
N GLY A 220 6.07 -5.62 -12.00
CA GLY A 220 5.94 -6.66 -10.98
C GLY A 220 5.03 -6.34 -9.81
N VAL A 221 4.20 -5.31 -9.91
CA VAL A 221 3.10 -5.07 -8.97
C VAL A 221 1.87 -5.81 -9.49
N GLY A 222 1.33 -6.78 -8.73
CA GLY A 222 0.24 -7.69 -9.13
C GLY A 222 -1.14 -7.05 -9.33
N ILE A 223 -1.23 -5.90 -9.99
CA ILE A 223 -2.45 -5.12 -10.22
C ILE A 223 -3.15 -5.62 -11.47
N ASN A 224 -4.46 -5.86 -11.37
CA ASN A 224 -5.32 -6.09 -12.52
C ASN A 224 -6.69 -5.45 -12.31
N THR A 225 -7.08 -4.56 -13.24
CA THR A 225 -8.32 -3.77 -13.18
C THR A 225 -8.40 -2.85 -11.95
N PRO A 226 -7.62 -1.75 -11.90
CA PRO A 226 -7.76 -0.72 -10.87
C PRO A 226 -9.17 -0.11 -10.81
N THR A 227 -9.69 0.07 -9.60
CA THR A 227 -11.09 0.47 -9.34
C THR A 227 -11.27 1.41 -8.15
N ALA A 228 -10.27 1.53 -7.27
CA ALA A 228 -10.25 2.51 -6.19
C ALA A 228 -8.84 3.07 -5.99
N MET A 229 -8.71 4.35 -5.67
CA MET A 229 -7.43 4.98 -5.37
C MET A 229 -7.59 5.95 -4.20
N GLU A 230 -6.63 5.94 -3.28
CA GLU A 230 -6.56 6.88 -2.16
C GLU A 230 -5.16 7.46 -2.07
N ILE A 231 -5.07 8.75 -1.72
CA ILE A 231 -3.80 9.42 -1.44
C ILE A 231 -3.69 9.72 0.04
N VAL A 232 -2.63 9.23 0.67
CA VAL A 232 -2.35 9.45 2.09
C VAL A 232 -1.06 10.22 2.29
N GLU A 233 -1.14 11.37 2.95
CA GLU A 233 0.03 12.09 3.46
C GLU A 233 0.26 11.75 4.94
N ALA A 234 1.25 10.91 5.22
CA ALA A 234 1.56 10.46 6.58
C ALA A 234 3.04 10.10 6.72
N PHE A 235 3.56 10.19 7.95
CA PHE A 235 4.95 9.83 8.28
C PHE A 235 6.01 10.64 7.48
N GLY A 236 5.64 11.84 7.02
CA GLY A 236 6.50 12.68 6.17
C GLY A 236 6.66 12.17 4.73
N LYS A 237 5.79 11.26 4.30
CA LYS A 237 5.76 10.69 2.95
C LYS A 237 4.35 10.82 2.36
N THR A 238 4.27 10.67 1.04
CA THR A 238 3.01 10.54 0.30
C THR A 238 2.88 9.11 -0.19
N TRP A 239 1.72 8.52 0.06
CA TRP A 239 1.38 7.15 -0.29
C TRP A 239 0.19 7.13 -1.23
N ILE A 240 0.24 6.25 -2.23
CA ILE A 240 -0.86 5.91 -3.11
C ILE A 240 -1.32 4.51 -2.72
N LEU A 241 -2.60 4.37 -2.38
CA LEU A 241 -3.22 3.07 -2.16
C LEU A 241 -4.11 2.79 -3.34
N LEU A 242 -3.90 1.65 -3.99
CA LEU A 242 -4.61 1.28 -5.21
C LEU A 242 -5.34 -0.04 -5.00
N GLY A 243 -6.67 0.02 -4.99
CA GLY A 243 -7.54 -1.15 -5.03
C GLY A 243 -7.77 -1.62 -6.46
N ALA A 244 -7.66 -2.92 -6.68
CA ALA A 244 -7.82 -3.53 -8.00
C ALA A 244 -8.76 -4.74 -7.92
N ALA A 245 -9.82 -4.71 -8.74
CA ALA A 245 -10.94 -5.64 -8.65
C ALA A 245 -10.60 -7.04 -9.16
N GLU A 246 -9.99 -7.17 -10.34
CA GLU A 246 -9.76 -8.52 -10.91
C GLU A 246 -8.65 -9.27 -10.15
N SER A 247 -7.65 -8.56 -9.66
CA SER A 247 -6.61 -9.15 -8.80
C SER A 247 -7.04 -9.32 -7.34
N GLY A 248 -8.18 -8.76 -6.92
CA GLY A 248 -8.63 -8.81 -5.53
C GLY A 248 -7.58 -8.26 -4.56
N SER A 249 -6.97 -7.12 -4.92
CA SER A 249 -5.74 -6.66 -4.29
C SER A 249 -5.73 -5.18 -3.91
N ILE A 250 -4.89 -4.85 -2.92
CA ILE A 250 -4.58 -3.47 -2.54
C ILE A 250 -3.06 -3.30 -2.60
N SER A 251 -2.59 -2.44 -3.49
CA SER A 251 -1.17 -2.07 -3.58
C SER A 251 -0.90 -0.76 -2.84
N VAL A 252 0.25 -0.65 -2.18
CA VAL A 252 0.75 0.60 -1.61
C VAL A 252 2.00 1.02 -2.34
N MET A 253 2.06 2.29 -2.74
CA MET A 253 3.19 2.89 -3.41
C MET A 253 3.58 4.18 -2.70
N SER A 254 4.88 4.42 -2.54
CA SER A 254 5.39 5.74 -2.17
C SER A 254 5.49 6.64 -3.40
N LEU A 255 5.17 7.92 -3.23
CA LEU A 255 5.38 8.97 -4.22
C LEU A 255 6.45 9.95 -3.71
N ALA A 256 7.59 9.97 -4.38
CA ALA A 256 8.69 10.86 -4.02
C ALA A 256 8.44 12.30 -4.47
N ALA A 257 9.21 13.24 -3.92
CA ALA A 257 9.08 14.67 -4.20
C ALA A 257 9.46 15.07 -5.65
N ASP A 258 10.10 14.19 -6.41
CA ASP A 258 10.34 14.37 -7.84
C ASP A 258 9.24 13.73 -8.72
N GLY A 259 8.33 12.96 -8.12
CA GLY A 259 7.19 12.30 -8.74
C GLY A 259 7.43 10.84 -9.11
N THR A 260 8.56 10.26 -8.70
CA THR A 260 8.88 8.84 -8.88
C THR A 260 8.05 7.95 -7.94
N LEU A 261 7.68 6.77 -8.43
CA LEU A 261 6.86 5.77 -7.74
C LEU A 261 7.71 4.59 -7.28
N SER A 262 7.40 4.04 -6.11
CA SER A 262 8.00 2.79 -5.63
C SER A 262 6.97 2.01 -4.82
N ALA A 263 6.71 0.76 -5.21
CA ALA A 263 5.79 -0.13 -4.48
C ALA A 263 6.42 -0.55 -3.14
N THR A 264 5.64 -0.52 -2.08
CA THR A 264 6.07 -0.93 -0.74
C THR A 264 5.24 -2.05 -0.15
N ASP A 265 4.04 -2.28 -0.68
CA ASP A 265 3.20 -3.39 -0.26
C ASP A 265 2.21 -3.83 -1.35
N HIS A 266 1.79 -5.09 -1.30
CA HIS A 266 0.75 -5.64 -2.16
C HIS A 266 -0.02 -6.74 -1.44
N LEU A 267 -1.26 -6.43 -1.05
CA LEU A 267 -2.14 -7.34 -0.33
C LEU A 267 -3.03 -8.09 -1.31
N LEU A 268 -3.16 -9.40 -1.12
CA LEU A 268 -4.15 -10.25 -1.78
C LEU A 268 -5.22 -10.67 -0.78
N ASP A 269 -6.48 -10.62 -1.20
CA ASP A 269 -7.59 -11.11 -0.37
C ASP A 269 -7.50 -12.64 -0.18
N THR A 270 -7.61 -13.09 1.07
CA THR A 270 -7.51 -14.51 1.45
C THR A 270 -8.84 -15.09 1.94
N LEU A 271 -9.96 -14.39 1.71
CA LEU A 271 -11.30 -14.62 2.29
C LEU A 271 -11.42 -14.41 3.81
N GLU A 272 -10.29 -14.22 4.50
CA GLU A 272 -10.26 -13.73 5.89
C GLU A 272 -10.56 -12.22 5.95
N THR A 273 -10.21 -11.52 4.88
CA THR A 273 -10.58 -10.14 4.60
C THR A 273 -11.86 -10.08 3.74
N ARG A 274 -12.36 -8.85 3.52
CA ARG A 274 -13.56 -8.56 2.73
C ARG A 274 -13.31 -7.45 1.74
N PHE A 275 -12.29 -7.62 0.90
CA PHE A 275 -11.97 -6.67 -0.16
C PHE A 275 -11.76 -7.34 -1.53
N ASP A 276 -12.04 -8.63 -1.71
CA ASP A 276 -11.97 -9.25 -3.04
C ASP A 276 -12.95 -8.57 -4.01
N GLY A 277 -12.48 -8.32 -5.24
CA GLY A 277 -13.16 -7.41 -6.15
C GLY A 277 -13.31 -6.01 -5.57
N VAL A 278 -12.22 -5.38 -5.11
CA VAL A 278 -12.22 -4.04 -4.50
C VAL A 278 -13.03 -3.09 -5.39
N THR A 279 -14.06 -2.46 -4.83
CA THR A 279 -14.91 -1.48 -5.53
C THR A 279 -14.83 -0.11 -4.89
N ALA A 280 -14.49 -0.07 -3.60
CA ALA A 280 -14.44 1.17 -2.86
C ALA A 280 -13.41 1.10 -1.74
N MET A 281 -12.74 2.23 -1.52
CA MET A 281 -11.82 2.46 -0.44
C MET A 281 -12.07 3.83 0.16
N ALA A 282 -11.63 4.03 1.40
CA ALA A 282 -11.53 5.34 2.01
C ALA A 282 -10.34 5.37 2.95
N SER A 283 -9.64 6.50 3.02
CA SER A 283 -8.52 6.70 3.93
C SER A 283 -8.72 7.93 4.82
N VAL A 284 -8.36 7.82 6.10
CA VAL A 284 -8.41 8.96 7.04
C VAL A 284 -7.19 8.94 7.95
N THR A 285 -6.49 10.08 7.99
CA THR A 285 -5.39 10.31 8.92
C THR A 285 -5.89 11.04 10.17
N VAL A 286 -5.71 10.41 11.34
CA VAL A 286 -6.01 10.98 12.66
C VAL A 286 -4.71 11.08 13.46
N GLY A 287 -4.19 12.31 13.59
CA GLY A 287 -2.87 12.52 14.18
C GLY A 287 -1.80 11.80 13.37
N ASP A 288 -1.05 10.89 14.00
CA ASP A 288 -0.01 10.06 13.37
C ASP A 288 -0.51 8.65 13.02
N ARG A 289 -1.84 8.44 12.92
CA ARG A 289 -2.44 7.16 12.57
C ARG A 289 -3.22 7.29 11.27
N VAL A 290 -3.01 6.36 10.35
CA VAL A 290 -3.76 6.27 9.10
C VAL A 290 -4.70 5.08 9.21
N PHE A 291 -5.99 5.30 8.96
CA PHE A 291 -6.98 4.24 8.82
C PHE A 291 -7.33 4.09 7.34
N VAL A 292 -7.39 2.85 6.88
CA VAL A 292 -7.77 2.52 5.50
C VAL A 292 -8.90 1.51 5.59
N ILE A 293 -10.01 1.80 4.93
CA ILE A 293 -11.16 0.91 4.85
C ILE A 293 -11.30 0.50 3.38
N ALA A 294 -11.44 -0.80 3.14
CA ALA A 294 -11.67 -1.34 1.82
C ALA A 294 -12.86 -2.29 1.84
N GLY A 295 -13.63 -2.30 0.76
CA GLY A 295 -14.73 -3.22 0.53
C GLY A 295 -14.84 -3.56 -0.94
N GLY A 296 -15.47 -4.70 -1.21
CA GLY A 296 -15.58 -5.21 -2.57
C GLY A 296 -16.84 -6.04 -2.80
N SER A 297 -16.73 -6.90 -3.81
CA SER A 297 -17.78 -7.81 -4.25
C SER A 297 -17.99 -9.02 -3.35
N ASP A 298 -17.16 -9.20 -2.32
CA ASP A 298 -17.11 -10.35 -1.42
C ASP A 298 -17.83 -10.16 -0.06
N ASP A 299 -18.74 -9.18 -0.03
CA ASP A 299 -19.71 -8.91 1.02
C ASP A 299 -19.08 -8.63 2.40
N GLY A 300 -18.60 -7.40 2.60
CA GLY A 300 -18.08 -6.92 3.87
C GLY A 300 -17.16 -5.73 3.70
N ILE A 301 -16.46 -5.38 4.78
CA ILE A 301 -15.36 -4.40 4.75
C ILE A 301 -14.19 -4.88 5.62
N SER A 302 -12.98 -4.50 5.22
CA SER A 302 -11.75 -4.66 5.98
C SER A 302 -11.18 -3.30 6.39
N LEU A 303 -10.68 -3.23 7.63
CA LEU A 303 -10.00 -2.09 8.21
C LEU A 303 -8.52 -2.40 8.35
N PHE A 304 -7.68 -1.47 7.91
CA PHE A 304 -6.23 -1.51 8.00
C PHE A 304 -5.68 -0.25 8.66
N THR A 305 -4.43 -0.33 9.11
CA THR A 305 -3.60 0.84 9.38
C THR A 305 -2.36 0.83 8.50
N LEU A 306 -1.94 2.00 8.02
CA LEU A 306 -0.67 2.14 7.30
C LEU A 306 0.48 2.34 8.28
N LEU A 307 1.57 1.62 8.07
CA LEU A 307 2.82 1.76 8.81
C LEU A 307 3.78 2.78 8.13
N PRO A 308 4.76 3.35 8.87
CA PRO A 308 5.74 4.29 8.32
C PRO A 308 6.61 3.76 7.17
N ASN A 309 6.73 2.43 7.05
CA ASN A 309 7.45 1.76 5.97
C ASN A 309 6.55 1.47 4.75
N GLY A 310 5.27 1.85 4.77
CA GLY A 310 4.36 1.64 3.65
C GLY A 310 3.64 0.30 3.63
N VAL A 311 3.72 -0.46 4.72
CA VAL A 311 3.01 -1.75 4.89
C VAL A 311 1.63 -1.53 5.51
N LEU A 312 0.60 -2.19 4.99
CA LEU A 312 -0.74 -2.22 5.58
C LEU A 312 -0.87 -3.35 6.59
N VAL A 313 -1.32 -3.01 7.80
CA VAL A 313 -1.60 -4.00 8.85
C VAL A 313 -3.11 -4.16 8.98
N HIS A 314 -3.57 -5.42 8.88
CA HIS A 314 -4.98 -5.76 9.07
C HIS A 314 -5.42 -5.59 10.53
N LEU A 315 -6.42 -4.74 10.75
CA LEU A 315 -6.97 -4.48 12.07
C LEU A 315 -8.24 -5.28 12.32
N LYS A 316 -9.19 -5.27 11.38
CA LYS A 316 -10.49 -5.91 11.58
C LYS A 316 -11.18 -6.16 10.26
N THR A 317 -12.00 -7.20 10.21
CA THR A 317 -12.94 -7.42 9.12
C THR A 317 -14.36 -7.52 9.66
N LEU A 318 -15.30 -6.87 8.98
CA LEU A 318 -16.73 -7.00 9.20
C LEU A 318 -17.34 -7.74 8.01
N VAL A 319 -17.68 -9.00 8.23
CA VAL A 319 -18.41 -9.81 7.25
C VAL A 319 -19.85 -9.36 7.19
N HIS A 320 -20.43 -9.32 5.99
CA HIS A 320 -21.84 -9.01 5.82
C HIS A 320 -22.74 -9.94 6.67
N ALA A 321 -23.76 -9.31 7.27
CA ALA A 321 -24.90 -9.98 7.88
C ALA A 321 -26.17 -9.18 7.55
N THR A 322 -27.32 -9.85 7.55
CA THR A 322 -28.61 -9.22 7.21
C THR A 322 -28.83 -7.94 8.01
N GLY A 323 -28.99 -6.82 7.30
CA GLY A 323 -29.25 -5.50 7.88
C GLY A 323 -28.02 -4.64 8.12
N LEU A 324 -26.80 -5.11 7.79
CA LEU A 324 -25.59 -4.28 7.87
C LEU A 324 -25.40 -3.35 6.67
N GLY A 325 -26.00 -3.66 5.51
CA GLY A 325 -25.80 -2.85 4.29
C GLY A 325 -24.39 -2.99 3.70
N LEU A 326 -23.82 -4.19 3.78
CA LEU A 326 -22.46 -4.51 3.30
C LEU A 326 -22.49 -5.50 2.12
N GLU A 327 -23.65 -5.74 1.52
CA GLU A 327 -23.76 -6.60 0.35
C GLU A 327 -23.19 -5.87 -0.87
N ASN A 328 -22.20 -6.45 -1.54
CA ASN A 328 -21.51 -5.90 -2.71
C ASN A 328 -21.28 -4.39 -2.58
N VAL A 329 -20.28 -4.02 -1.79
CA VAL A 329 -20.04 -2.63 -1.41
C VAL A 329 -19.89 -1.78 -2.67
N ALA A 330 -20.59 -0.66 -2.75
CA ALA A 330 -20.61 0.21 -3.92
C ALA A 330 -19.76 1.48 -3.71
N ALA A 331 -19.77 2.02 -2.49
CA ALA A 331 -18.99 3.20 -2.12
C ALA A 331 -18.65 3.14 -0.63
N ILE A 332 -17.51 3.70 -0.27
CA ILE A 332 -17.05 3.90 1.11
C ILE A 332 -16.54 5.32 1.20
N GLU A 333 -16.85 5.99 2.30
CA GLU A 333 -16.29 7.29 2.63
C GLU A 333 -16.15 7.38 4.14
N ALA A 334 -15.18 8.15 4.62
CA ALA A 334 -14.94 8.25 6.04
C ALA A 334 -14.58 9.67 6.46
N ALA A 335 -15.06 10.08 7.64
CA ALA A 335 -14.87 11.43 8.15
C ALA A 335 -14.65 11.45 9.65
N LEU A 336 -13.73 12.32 10.08
CA LEU A 336 -13.52 12.60 11.50
C LEU A 336 -14.61 13.54 12.02
N VAL A 337 -15.44 13.06 12.93
CA VAL A 337 -16.54 13.81 13.56
C VAL A 337 -16.36 13.82 15.07
N GLY A 338 -15.75 14.90 15.58
CA GLY A 338 -15.37 14.99 17.00
C GLY A 338 -14.29 13.94 17.33
N ASP A 339 -14.57 13.09 18.31
CA ASP A 339 -13.67 12.01 18.75
C ASP A 339 -14.03 10.64 18.11
N SER A 340 -14.76 10.66 16.99
CA SER A 340 -15.18 9.44 16.28
C SER A 340 -14.82 9.53 14.82
N LEU A 341 -14.28 8.44 14.27
CA LEU A 341 -14.17 8.25 12.83
C LEU A 341 -15.44 7.57 12.34
N GLN A 342 -16.27 8.32 11.60
CA GLN A 342 -17.48 7.79 10.96
C GLN A 342 -17.12 7.21 9.61
N VAL A 343 -17.61 6.01 9.31
CA VAL A 343 -17.42 5.30 8.05
C VAL A 343 -18.80 5.05 7.45
N PHE A 344 -19.01 5.60 6.25
CA PHE A 344 -20.23 5.52 5.48
C PHE A 344 -20.06 4.47 4.39
N VAL A 345 -21.01 3.55 4.27
CA VAL A 345 -20.95 2.48 3.27
C VAL A 345 -22.27 2.42 2.51
N ALA A 346 -22.19 2.45 1.18
CA ALA A 346 -23.29 2.15 0.29
C ALA A 346 -23.20 0.71 -0.17
N SER A 347 -24.34 0.02 -0.21
CA SER A 347 -24.47 -1.30 -0.81
C SER A 347 -25.05 -1.18 -2.21
N ALA A 348 -24.58 -2.02 -3.14
CA ALA A 348 -25.20 -2.14 -4.45
C ALA A 348 -26.60 -2.78 -4.40
N LEU A 349 -26.98 -3.42 -3.28
CA LEU A 349 -28.20 -4.23 -3.16
C LEU A 349 -29.17 -3.71 -2.09
N SER A 350 -28.69 -3.02 -1.06
CA SER A 350 -29.48 -2.53 0.06
C SER A 350 -29.67 -1.02 0.00
N PRO A 351 -30.89 -0.48 0.21
CA PRO A 351 -31.12 0.96 0.17
C PRO A 351 -30.65 1.67 1.45
N GLY A 352 -30.12 2.87 1.28
CA GLY A 352 -29.61 3.74 2.33
C GLY A 352 -28.10 3.64 2.52
N VAL A 353 -27.61 4.32 3.55
CA VAL A 353 -26.19 4.37 3.90
C VAL A 353 -26.00 3.71 5.25
N ALA A 354 -25.15 2.69 5.32
CA ALA A 354 -24.72 2.09 6.56
C ALA A 354 -23.65 2.97 7.23
N LEU A 355 -23.84 3.24 8.52
CA LEU A 355 -22.92 4.00 9.35
C LEU A 355 -22.21 3.07 10.31
N PHE A 356 -20.88 3.13 10.28
CA PHE A 356 -20.01 2.54 11.27
C PHE A 356 -19.20 3.63 11.96
N GLU A 357 -18.77 3.37 13.20
CA GLU A 357 -17.94 4.27 13.97
C GLU A 357 -16.75 3.54 14.55
N ILE A 358 -15.61 4.23 14.56
CA ILE A 358 -14.45 3.89 15.37
C ILE A 358 -14.32 4.97 16.45
N ASP A 359 -14.44 4.56 17.71
CA ASP A 359 -14.19 5.43 18.85
C ASP A 359 -12.69 5.72 18.96
N LEU A 360 -12.32 7.00 18.91
CA LEU A 360 -10.94 7.47 18.98
C LEU A 360 -10.58 8.00 20.38
N ALA A 361 -11.50 7.94 21.36
CA ALA A 361 -11.23 8.38 22.73
C ALA A 361 -10.10 7.61 23.40
N THR A 362 -9.84 6.37 22.96
CA THR A 362 -8.72 5.54 23.41
C THR A 362 -7.52 5.61 22.48
N LEU A 363 -7.51 6.37 21.39
CA LEU A 363 -6.38 6.42 20.46
C LEU A 363 -5.10 6.86 21.19
N GLY A 364 -4.09 6.00 21.14
CA GLY A 364 -2.78 6.23 21.74
C GLY A 364 -1.81 6.96 20.82
N VAL A 365 -0.53 6.95 21.19
CA VAL A 365 0.58 7.53 20.42
C VAL A 365 1.10 6.55 19.37
N THR A 366 1.57 7.09 18.25
CA THR A 366 2.43 6.36 17.32
C THR A 366 3.89 6.72 17.62
N LYS A 367 4.77 5.73 17.76
CA LYS A 367 6.21 5.91 17.96
C LYS A 367 6.99 4.95 17.07
N THR A 368 8.07 5.45 16.48
CA THR A 368 8.95 4.68 15.59
C THR A 368 10.41 4.81 16.02
N THR A 369 11.19 3.74 15.86
CA THR A 369 12.65 3.73 16.03
C THR A 369 13.32 3.08 14.82
N SER A 370 14.43 3.67 14.39
CA SER A 370 15.26 3.23 13.25
C SER A 370 16.75 3.52 13.48
N GLY A 371 17.16 3.63 14.74
CA GLY A 371 18.52 4.02 15.11
C GLY A 371 19.52 2.88 15.08
N THR A 372 20.80 3.19 15.15
CA THR A 372 21.91 2.21 15.25
C THR A 372 22.23 1.80 16.69
N THR A 373 21.26 1.96 17.59
CA THR A 373 21.37 1.56 18.99
C THR A 373 20.03 1.07 19.50
N ALA A 374 20.05 -0.09 20.17
CA ALA A 374 18.91 -0.63 20.90
C ALA A 374 18.20 0.44 21.75
N THR A 375 16.90 0.56 21.52
CA THR A 375 16.01 1.59 22.03
C THR A 375 14.79 0.94 22.69
N THR A 376 14.28 1.56 23.76
CA THR A 376 13.00 1.17 24.35
C THR A 376 11.92 2.17 23.93
N LEU A 377 10.92 1.69 23.19
CA LEU A 377 9.67 2.40 22.98
C LEU A 377 8.67 1.99 24.06
N SER A 378 7.99 2.97 24.65
CA SER A 378 6.93 2.72 25.62
C SER A 378 5.68 3.50 25.24
N GLY A 379 4.56 2.81 25.17
CA GLY A 379 3.23 3.38 25.08
C GLY A 379 2.74 3.93 26.43
N GLY A 380 1.45 4.14 26.52
CA GLY A 380 0.71 4.77 27.59
C GLY A 380 -0.48 3.93 28.02
N ALA A 381 -1.66 4.56 28.02
CA ALA A 381 -2.91 3.95 28.48
C ALA A 381 -3.99 3.90 27.38
N GLY A 382 -3.62 4.28 26.16
CA GLY A 382 -4.47 4.24 24.98
C GLY A 382 -3.91 3.22 23.98
N ASP A 383 -4.61 3.04 22.87
CA ASP A 383 -4.28 2.11 21.80
C ASP A 383 -3.08 2.65 21.00
N ASP A 384 -1.87 2.30 21.41
CA ASP A 384 -0.62 2.81 20.87
C ASP A 384 -0.16 2.03 19.63
N MET A 385 0.77 2.61 18.87
CA MET A 385 1.52 1.89 17.83
C MET A 385 2.99 2.13 18.00
N LEU A 386 3.72 1.05 18.26
CA LEU A 386 5.15 1.07 18.49
C LEU A 386 5.82 0.29 17.36
N VAL A 387 6.62 0.98 16.56
CA VAL A 387 7.23 0.43 15.34
C VAL A 387 8.74 0.44 15.48
N SER A 388 9.35 -0.74 15.45
CA SER A 388 10.78 -0.90 15.22
C SER A 388 11.01 -1.16 13.73
N THR A 389 11.87 -0.37 13.08
CA THR A 389 12.23 -0.58 11.67
C THR A 389 13.71 -0.88 11.46
N GLY A 390 14.52 -0.90 12.53
CA GLY A 390 15.95 -1.19 12.45
C GLY A 390 16.32 -2.61 12.86
N ASP A 391 17.63 -2.89 12.81
CA ASP A 391 18.22 -4.22 13.09
C ASP A 391 18.71 -4.40 14.52
N GLU A 392 18.40 -3.42 15.37
CA GLU A 392 18.80 -3.37 16.76
C GLU A 392 17.86 -4.19 17.65
N ALA A 393 18.39 -4.65 18.79
CA ALA A 393 17.62 -5.37 19.80
C ALA A 393 16.69 -4.43 20.60
N ASP A 394 15.70 -3.86 19.92
CA ASP A 394 14.75 -2.91 20.48
C ASP A 394 13.78 -3.58 21.47
N THR A 395 13.21 -2.77 22.36
CA THR A 395 12.17 -3.20 23.31
C THR A 395 10.92 -2.36 23.12
N LEU A 396 9.79 -3.01 22.86
CA LEU A 396 8.49 -2.37 22.69
C LEU A 396 7.58 -2.73 23.87
N LEU A 397 7.10 -1.72 24.59
CA LEU A 397 6.24 -1.86 25.76
C LEU A 397 4.92 -1.13 25.49
N GLY A 398 3.85 -1.86 25.15
CA GLY A 398 2.54 -1.30 24.83
C GLY A 398 1.96 -0.54 26.03
N GLY A 399 1.61 -1.26 27.09
CA GLY A 399 1.15 -0.66 28.34
C GLY A 399 -0.28 -1.06 28.64
N ALA A 400 -1.21 -0.11 28.61
CA ALA A 400 -2.63 -0.43 28.66
C ALA A 400 -3.30 0.15 27.41
N GLY A 401 -4.37 -0.48 26.94
CA GLY A 401 -4.92 -0.20 25.62
C GLY A 401 -4.70 -1.41 24.72
N SER A 402 -5.34 -1.39 23.55
CA SER A 402 -5.12 -2.37 22.50
C SER A 402 -4.00 -1.87 21.59
N ASP A 403 -2.79 -2.36 21.82
CA ASP A 403 -1.58 -1.84 21.21
C ASP A 403 -1.18 -2.61 19.96
N ILE A 404 -0.53 -1.92 19.01
CA ILE A 404 0.08 -2.52 17.83
C ILE A 404 1.60 -2.44 17.98
N LEU A 405 2.26 -3.60 18.09
CA LEU A 405 3.70 -3.71 18.28
C LEU A 405 4.30 -4.35 17.04
N VAL A 406 5.15 -3.62 16.33
CA VAL A 406 5.74 -4.03 15.05
C VAL A 406 7.25 -4.22 15.18
N SER A 407 7.75 -5.41 14.88
CA SER A 407 9.19 -5.70 14.91
C SER A 407 9.89 -5.36 13.58
N GLY A 408 11.15 -4.95 13.68
CA GLY A 408 12.06 -4.77 12.53
C GLY A 408 12.93 -6.02 12.31
N GLY A 409 14.12 -5.83 11.72
CA GLY A 409 15.09 -6.90 11.48
C GLY A 409 15.80 -7.41 12.74
N GLY A 410 15.85 -6.58 13.80
CA GLY A 410 16.60 -6.86 15.03
C GLY A 410 15.93 -7.86 15.97
N ALA A 411 16.63 -8.31 17.02
CA ALA A 411 16.06 -9.20 18.03
C ALA A 411 15.10 -8.44 18.99
N VAL A 412 13.91 -8.10 18.51
CA VAL A 412 12.96 -7.23 19.23
C VAL A 412 12.23 -8.00 20.33
N VAL A 413 12.13 -7.36 21.49
CA VAL A 413 11.34 -7.84 22.64
C VAL A 413 10.08 -7.01 22.79
N MET A 414 8.92 -7.67 22.74
CA MET A 414 7.60 -7.03 22.79
C MET A 414 6.83 -7.46 24.04
N THR A 415 6.19 -6.49 24.69
CA THR A 415 5.28 -6.68 25.82
C THR A 415 4.01 -5.89 25.51
N GLY A 416 2.90 -6.58 25.30
CA GLY A 416 1.62 -5.93 24.96
C GLY A 416 1.06 -5.19 26.17
N GLY A 417 0.93 -5.89 27.30
CA GLY A 417 0.39 -5.37 28.54
C GLY A 417 -1.09 -5.69 28.70
N ALA A 418 -1.93 -4.67 28.88
CA ALA A 418 -3.34 -4.84 29.18
C ALA A 418 -4.22 -4.35 28.03
N GLY A 419 -4.84 -5.28 27.30
CA GLY A 419 -5.76 -4.98 26.21
C GLY A 419 -5.75 -6.12 25.22
N SER A 420 -6.33 -5.91 24.04
CA SER A 420 -6.19 -6.85 22.93
C SER A 420 -5.09 -6.33 22.02
N ASP A 421 -3.90 -6.92 22.14
CA ASP A 421 -2.70 -6.44 21.48
C ASP A 421 -2.46 -7.20 20.17
N LEU A 422 -1.91 -6.50 19.18
CA LEU A 422 -1.52 -7.04 17.89
C LEU A 422 0.00 -7.00 17.76
N PHE A 423 0.62 -8.16 17.66
CA PHE A 423 2.05 -8.31 17.39
C PHE A 423 2.27 -8.57 15.91
N VAL A 424 2.89 -7.62 15.21
CA VAL A 424 3.21 -7.72 13.79
C VAL A 424 4.68 -8.02 13.64
N ILE A 425 5.00 -9.18 13.08
CA ILE A 425 6.38 -9.65 13.01
C ILE A 425 6.95 -9.34 11.63
N GLY A 426 7.95 -8.46 11.58
CA GLY A 426 8.67 -8.13 10.34
C GLY A 426 9.48 -9.31 9.79
N ALA A 427 10.03 -9.10 8.60
CA ALA A 427 10.84 -10.09 7.86
C ALA A 427 12.27 -10.27 8.41
N GLY A 428 12.57 -9.86 9.64
CA GLY A 428 13.87 -10.14 10.26
C GLY A 428 14.03 -11.63 10.59
N ILE A 429 15.23 -12.18 10.43
CA ILE A 429 15.54 -13.57 10.82
C ILE A 429 16.07 -13.69 12.25
N LYS A 430 16.47 -12.58 12.88
CA LYS A 430 16.81 -12.57 14.31
C LYS A 430 15.59 -12.94 15.15
N ARG A 431 15.84 -13.70 16.22
CA ARG A 431 14.77 -14.23 17.08
C ARG A 431 13.97 -13.12 17.76
N GLN A 432 12.67 -13.06 17.46
CA GLN A 432 11.73 -12.14 18.09
C GLN A 432 11.16 -12.74 19.38
N VAL A 433 10.77 -11.91 20.35
CA VAL A 433 10.22 -12.37 21.63
C VAL A 433 8.98 -11.59 22.03
N ILE A 434 7.85 -12.29 22.21
CA ILE A 434 6.66 -11.76 22.90
C ILE A 434 6.67 -12.26 24.33
N THR A 435 6.50 -11.37 25.30
CA THR A 435 6.73 -11.70 26.72
C THR A 435 5.48 -12.06 27.51
N ASP A 436 4.30 -11.68 27.04
CA ASP A 436 3.05 -11.73 27.82
C ASP A 436 1.79 -12.02 26.99
N PHE A 437 1.88 -12.87 25.96
CA PHE A 437 0.74 -13.17 25.08
C PHE A 437 -0.48 -13.74 25.83
N GLU A 438 -1.62 -13.06 25.74
CA GLU A 438 -2.91 -13.45 26.30
C GLU A 438 -3.78 -14.19 25.27
N ARG A 439 -3.96 -15.50 25.49
CA ARG A 439 -4.70 -16.36 24.56
C ARG A 439 -6.16 -15.91 24.38
N GLY A 440 -6.62 -15.86 23.14
CA GLY A 440 -7.99 -15.47 22.79
C GLY A 440 -8.30 -13.98 22.98
N LEU A 441 -7.28 -13.18 23.30
CA LEU A 441 -7.37 -11.73 23.36
C LEU A 441 -6.36 -11.10 22.40
N ASP A 442 -5.09 -11.52 22.46
CA ASP A 442 -4.04 -11.02 21.59
C ASP A 442 -4.03 -11.71 20.23
N ARG A 443 -3.46 -11.01 19.25
CA ARG A 443 -3.29 -11.48 17.88
C ARG A 443 -1.83 -11.42 17.46
N LEU A 444 -1.47 -12.36 16.59
CA LEU A 444 -0.17 -12.43 15.96
C LEU A 444 -0.36 -12.31 14.45
N ASP A 445 0.43 -11.45 13.85
CA ASP A 445 0.52 -11.29 12.40
C ASP A 445 1.93 -11.68 11.93
N LEU A 446 1.99 -12.70 11.07
CA LEU A 446 3.20 -13.27 10.48
C LEU A 446 3.22 -13.07 8.95
N THR A 447 2.29 -12.33 8.37
CA THR A 447 2.11 -12.28 6.91
C THR A 447 3.24 -11.53 6.21
N ASN A 448 4.05 -10.77 6.96
CA ASN A 448 5.28 -10.16 6.47
C ASN A 448 6.45 -11.15 6.33
N TRP A 449 6.29 -12.42 6.73
CA TRP A 449 7.30 -13.45 6.44
C TRP A 449 7.19 -13.88 4.98
N PRO A 450 8.24 -13.66 4.16
CA PRO A 450 8.23 -14.01 2.74
C PRO A 450 7.76 -15.44 2.52
N MET A 451 6.87 -15.66 1.55
CA MET A 451 6.37 -17.00 1.18
C MET A 451 5.63 -17.82 2.27
N LEU A 452 5.37 -17.27 3.46
CA LEU A 452 4.44 -17.87 4.42
C LEU A 452 3.00 -17.60 4.00
N ARG A 453 2.21 -18.65 3.76
CA ARG A 453 0.81 -18.56 3.25
C ARG A 453 -0.20 -19.28 4.13
N ASN A 454 0.26 -20.23 4.95
CA ASN A 454 -0.61 -20.98 5.84
C ASN A 454 0.15 -21.54 7.04
N THR A 455 -0.58 -21.86 8.10
CA THR A 455 -0.01 -22.38 9.35
C THR A 455 0.64 -23.75 9.21
N GLY A 456 0.33 -24.50 8.13
CA GLY A 456 0.93 -25.80 7.85
C GLY A 456 2.40 -25.73 7.43
N GLN A 457 2.87 -24.56 7.00
CA GLN A 457 4.28 -24.30 6.70
C GLN A 457 5.13 -24.06 7.96
N LEU A 458 4.48 -23.68 9.08
CA LEU A 458 5.18 -23.37 10.32
C LEU A 458 5.72 -24.63 10.99
N THR A 459 6.96 -24.56 11.43
CA THR A 459 7.49 -25.48 12.43
C THR A 459 7.18 -24.93 13.82
N ALA A 460 6.49 -25.70 14.65
CA ALA A 460 6.08 -25.29 15.98
C ALA A 460 6.53 -26.29 17.05
N TRP A 461 7.17 -25.80 18.12
CA TRP A 461 7.53 -26.60 19.29
C TRP A 461 7.42 -25.79 20.57
N ASN A 462 7.44 -26.46 21.72
CA ASN A 462 7.39 -25.80 23.01
C ASN A 462 8.73 -25.86 23.74
N GLU A 463 9.13 -24.73 24.31
CA GLU A 463 10.23 -24.62 25.27
C GLU A 463 9.65 -24.28 26.64
N GLY A 464 9.42 -25.31 27.45
CA GLY A 464 8.63 -25.17 28.68
C GLY A 464 7.18 -24.84 28.37
N ASN A 465 6.70 -23.66 28.77
CA ASN A 465 5.35 -23.16 28.47
C ASN A 465 5.30 -22.26 27.23
N ASN A 466 6.46 -21.87 26.70
CA ASN A 466 6.59 -20.94 25.59
C ASN A 466 6.35 -21.69 24.29
N LEU A 467 5.74 -21.04 23.31
CA LEU A 467 5.60 -21.57 21.96
C LEU A 467 6.68 -20.94 21.09
N ILE A 468 7.42 -21.76 20.36
CA ILE A 468 8.34 -21.29 19.33
C ILE A 468 7.72 -21.61 17.98
N LEU A 469 7.67 -20.60 17.11
CA LEU A 469 7.28 -20.74 15.71
C LEU A 469 8.50 -20.41 14.85
N ALA A 470 8.73 -21.20 13.82
CA ALA A 470 9.78 -20.96 12.86
C ALA A 470 9.35 -21.30 11.43
N PHE A 471 9.88 -20.53 10.48
CA PHE A 471 9.73 -20.74 9.05
C PHE A 471 10.85 -19.98 8.34
N ASP A 472 11.56 -20.66 7.43
CA ASP A 472 12.59 -20.06 6.55
C ASP A 472 13.56 -19.09 7.26
N GLY A 473 14.22 -19.56 8.33
CA GLY A 473 15.15 -18.74 9.12
C GLY A 473 14.49 -17.83 10.15
N HIS A 474 13.24 -17.39 9.93
CA HIS A 474 12.50 -16.59 10.91
C HIS A 474 12.13 -17.41 12.15
N VAL A 475 12.33 -16.84 13.33
CA VAL A 475 11.98 -17.48 14.61
C VAL A 475 11.33 -16.49 15.56
N ILE A 476 10.22 -16.88 16.17
CA ILE A 476 9.59 -16.14 17.26
C ILE A 476 9.36 -17.02 18.49
N GLU A 477 9.76 -16.52 19.65
CA GLU A 477 9.38 -17.04 20.96
C GLU A 477 8.16 -16.30 21.50
N ILE A 478 7.10 -17.04 21.82
CA ILE A 478 5.87 -16.50 22.37
C ILE A 478 5.68 -17.02 23.79
N ARG A 479 5.80 -16.11 24.76
CA ARG A 479 5.64 -16.41 26.18
C ARG A 479 4.21 -16.07 26.62
N PRO A 480 3.55 -16.95 27.38
CA PRO A 480 2.21 -16.69 27.89
C PRO A 480 2.22 -15.65 29.02
N ALA A 481 1.18 -14.80 29.08
CA ALA A 481 0.91 -13.91 30.22
C ALA A 481 0.80 -14.67 31.56
N GLY A 482 0.41 -15.94 31.52
CA GLY A 482 0.19 -16.80 32.67
C GLY A 482 0.98 -18.12 32.65
N SER A 483 0.73 -18.99 33.62
CA SER A 483 1.45 -20.27 33.76
C SER A 483 0.88 -21.42 32.91
N TYR A 484 0.24 -21.13 31.78
CA TYR A 484 -0.32 -22.14 30.88
C TYR A 484 0.63 -22.45 29.72
N LEU A 485 0.47 -23.61 29.10
CA LEU A 485 1.18 -23.98 27.87
C LEU A 485 0.47 -23.33 26.68
N LEU A 486 1.20 -22.59 25.84
CA LEU A 486 0.70 -22.11 24.55
C LEU A 486 0.83 -23.17 23.46
N ARG A 487 -0.19 -23.30 22.62
CA ARG A 487 -0.19 -24.12 21.41
C ARG A 487 -0.41 -23.24 20.20
N LEU A 488 -0.02 -23.72 19.02
CA LEU A 488 -0.30 -23.03 17.75
C LEU A 488 -1.80 -22.68 17.62
N SER A 489 -2.70 -23.60 18.00
CA SER A 489 -4.15 -23.37 17.95
C SER A 489 -4.68 -22.31 18.93
N ASP A 490 -3.89 -21.90 19.94
CA ASP A 490 -4.26 -20.83 20.86
C ASP A 490 -3.98 -19.44 20.26
N ILE A 491 -3.18 -19.38 19.19
CA ILE A 491 -2.71 -18.15 18.53
C ILE A 491 -3.27 -18.05 17.11
N LEU A 492 -3.11 -19.11 16.32
CA LEU A 492 -3.59 -19.24 14.94
C LEU A 492 -4.57 -20.43 14.85
N PRO A 493 -5.87 -20.21 15.15
CA PRO A 493 -6.86 -21.27 15.22
C PRO A 493 -7.33 -21.68 13.81
N GLY A 494 -6.49 -22.36 13.04
CA GLY A 494 -6.86 -22.82 11.70
C GLY A 494 -5.68 -23.09 10.79
N ALA A 495 -5.99 -23.26 9.51
CA ALA A 495 -4.98 -23.35 8.45
C ALA A 495 -4.51 -21.95 7.98
N SER A 496 -5.32 -20.91 8.18
CA SER A 496 -5.03 -19.52 7.78
C SER A 496 -4.17 -18.79 8.82
N LEU A 497 -3.45 -17.76 8.36
CA LEU A 497 -2.72 -16.81 9.19
C LEU A 497 -3.64 -15.72 9.80
N GLY A 498 -4.90 -15.60 9.32
CA GLY A 498 -5.89 -14.67 9.88
C GLY A 498 -5.70 -13.21 9.46
N ALA A 499 -5.00 -12.99 8.35
CA ALA A 499 -4.67 -11.70 7.73
C ALA A 499 -4.54 -11.91 6.20
N PRO A 500 -4.54 -10.84 5.39
CA PRO A 500 -4.31 -10.95 3.94
C PRO A 500 -2.88 -11.41 3.63
N ASP A 501 -2.68 -11.94 2.42
CA ASP A 501 -1.35 -12.34 1.98
C ASP A 501 -0.60 -11.13 1.42
N HIS A 502 0.60 -10.87 1.94
CA HIS A 502 1.53 -9.91 1.32
C HIS A 502 2.27 -10.63 0.18
N ALA A 503 2.00 -10.22 -1.06
CA ALA A 503 2.71 -10.74 -2.21
C ALA A 503 4.12 -10.14 -2.27
N LEU A 504 5.05 -10.94 -2.79
CA LEU A 504 6.36 -10.41 -3.14
C LEU A 504 6.19 -9.43 -4.30
N LEU A 505 6.75 -8.24 -4.14
CA LEU A 505 6.82 -7.23 -5.16
C LEU A 505 8.12 -7.44 -5.95
N SER A 506 8.04 -7.45 -7.28
CA SER A 506 9.26 -7.43 -8.10
C SER A 506 9.95 -6.08 -7.99
N GLY A 507 11.29 -6.06 -7.99
CA GLY A 507 12.07 -4.82 -7.94
C GLY A 507 12.16 -4.15 -6.56
N VAL A 508 11.66 -4.78 -5.49
CA VAL A 508 11.83 -4.28 -4.11
C VAL A 508 12.94 -5.07 -3.44
N GLY A 509 14.05 -4.37 -3.17
CA GLY A 509 15.16 -4.92 -2.41
C GLY A 509 14.82 -5.21 -0.95
N PHE A 510 15.15 -6.42 -0.50
CA PHE A 510 15.19 -6.81 0.90
C PHE A 510 16.54 -6.48 1.51
N ILE A 511 16.56 -6.30 2.82
CA ILE A 511 17.80 -6.29 3.60
C ILE A 511 17.68 -7.40 4.63
N LEU A 512 18.55 -8.41 4.54
CA LEU A 512 18.51 -9.61 5.36
C LEU A 512 19.85 -9.79 6.08
N TYR A 513 19.79 -10.01 7.39
CA TYR A 513 20.97 -10.16 8.25
C TYR A 513 20.96 -11.51 8.95
N GLY A 514 21.92 -12.34 8.63
CA GLY A 514 22.29 -13.62 9.23
C GLY A 514 22.74 -13.53 10.68
N THR A 515 23.21 -14.65 11.21
CA THR A 515 23.67 -14.78 12.59
C THR A 515 25.03 -15.48 12.64
N GLU A 516 25.49 -15.89 13.83
CA GLU A 516 26.73 -16.69 13.94
C GLU A 516 26.50 -18.19 13.62
N ALA A 517 25.40 -18.55 12.96
CA ALA A 517 25.04 -19.93 12.66
C ALA A 517 24.90 -20.12 11.14
N SER A 518 24.91 -21.38 10.69
CA SER A 518 24.68 -21.69 9.28
C SER A 518 23.22 -21.47 8.89
N GLU A 519 22.98 -20.53 8.00
CA GLU A 519 21.69 -20.08 7.53
C GLU A 519 21.46 -20.36 6.04
N ARG A 520 20.18 -20.33 5.65
CA ARG A 520 19.76 -20.21 4.26
C ARG A 520 19.02 -18.89 4.13
N MET A 521 19.53 -18.01 3.27
CA MET A 521 19.05 -16.65 3.05
C MET A 521 18.63 -16.51 1.59
N ILE A 522 17.46 -15.93 1.34
CA ILE A 522 16.91 -15.79 -0.02
C ILE A 522 16.40 -14.36 -0.17
N GLY A 523 16.94 -13.66 -1.17
CA GLY A 523 16.48 -12.37 -1.67
C GLY A 523 15.14 -12.48 -2.40
N GLY A 524 14.72 -11.35 -2.93
CA GLY A 524 13.50 -11.13 -3.66
C GLY A 524 13.70 -11.19 -5.16
N LEU A 525 13.10 -10.23 -5.83
CA LEU A 525 13.22 -10.05 -7.28
C LEU A 525 13.66 -8.61 -7.59
N GLY A 526 14.34 -7.96 -6.64
CA GLY A 526 14.90 -6.62 -6.79
C GLY A 526 16.10 -6.44 -5.87
N SER A 527 16.89 -5.39 -6.09
CA SER A 527 18.20 -5.17 -5.45
C SER A 527 18.27 -5.40 -3.93
N ASP A 528 18.62 -6.60 -3.54
CA ASP A 528 18.68 -7.07 -2.17
C ASP A 528 20.04 -6.81 -1.51
N SER A 529 20.08 -6.83 -0.19
CA SER A 529 21.30 -6.86 0.59
C SER A 529 21.24 -7.98 1.63
N LEU A 530 22.07 -9.01 1.46
CA LEU A 530 22.13 -10.15 2.37
C LEU A 530 23.50 -10.15 3.08
N LEU A 531 23.52 -10.33 4.40
CA LEU A 531 24.73 -10.39 5.21
C LEU A 531 24.72 -11.66 6.08
N GLY A 532 25.51 -12.69 5.77
CA GLY A 532 25.54 -13.99 6.47
C GLY A 532 26.13 -13.93 7.89
N GLU A 533 27.12 -13.07 8.11
CA GLU A 533 27.86 -12.87 9.37
C GLU A 533 28.88 -13.98 9.69
N SER A 534 28.51 -15.07 10.38
CA SER A 534 29.44 -16.18 10.61
C SER A 534 28.70 -17.51 10.55
N GLY A 535 29.34 -18.56 10.06
CA GLY A 535 28.66 -19.81 9.76
C GLY A 535 28.93 -20.20 8.33
N GLY A 536 28.63 -21.45 7.96
CA GLY A 536 28.61 -21.82 6.54
C GLY A 536 27.20 -21.60 6.00
N ASP A 537 26.99 -20.47 5.35
CA ASP A 537 25.71 -19.95 4.91
C ASP A 537 25.39 -20.31 3.46
N THR A 538 24.13 -20.12 3.08
CA THR A 538 23.65 -20.34 1.72
C THR A 538 22.77 -19.16 1.30
N LEU A 539 23.33 -18.27 0.49
CA LEU A 539 22.72 -17.00 0.08
C LEU A 539 22.27 -17.06 -1.38
N PHE A 540 21.07 -16.55 -1.66
CA PHE A 540 20.54 -16.39 -3.03
C PHE A 540 20.06 -14.96 -3.18
N GLY A 541 20.58 -14.20 -4.15
CA GLY A 541 20.06 -12.87 -4.51
C GLY A 541 18.76 -13.00 -5.32
N ASN A 542 18.81 -13.86 -6.34
CA ASN A 542 17.78 -14.05 -7.38
C ASN A 542 17.77 -12.88 -8.37
N ASP A 543 16.62 -12.28 -8.69
CA ASP A 543 16.59 -11.20 -9.69
C ASP A 543 16.88 -9.86 -8.99
N GLY A 544 17.66 -8.97 -9.61
CA GLY A 544 18.01 -7.65 -9.04
C GLY A 544 19.51 -7.40 -9.07
N ASP A 545 19.93 -6.13 -8.99
CA ASP A 545 21.35 -5.82 -8.74
C ASP A 545 21.59 -5.94 -7.22
N ASP A 546 22.11 -7.08 -6.76
CA ASP A 546 22.15 -7.47 -5.35
C ASP A 546 23.51 -7.25 -4.68
N VAL A 547 23.53 -7.20 -3.35
CA VAL A 547 24.76 -7.11 -2.55
C VAL A 547 24.78 -8.20 -1.49
N LEU A 548 25.59 -9.24 -1.68
CA LEU A 548 25.66 -10.40 -0.80
C LEU A 548 27.01 -10.47 -0.09
N PHE A 549 26.99 -10.62 1.22
CA PHE A 549 28.17 -10.88 2.05
C PHE A 549 28.03 -12.23 2.75
N GLY A 550 28.94 -13.17 2.50
CA GLY A 550 29.01 -14.48 3.17
C GLY A 550 29.38 -14.32 4.65
N GLY A 551 30.60 -13.85 4.92
CA GLY A 551 31.11 -13.62 6.26
C GLY A 551 32.18 -14.64 6.65
N ASP A 552 32.27 -14.97 7.94
CA ASP A 552 33.22 -15.99 8.41
C ASP A 552 32.62 -17.41 8.26
N GLY A 553 33.11 -18.25 7.36
CA GLY A 553 32.76 -19.67 7.26
C GLY A 553 32.76 -20.18 5.82
N ASP A 554 32.47 -21.46 5.60
CA ASP A 554 32.45 -22.03 4.24
C ASP A 554 31.04 -21.80 3.62
N ASP A 555 30.91 -20.76 2.80
CA ASP A 555 29.66 -20.22 2.28
C ASP A 555 29.34 -20.66 0.85
N LEU A 556 28.05 -20.62 0.51
CA LEU A 556 27.51 -20.82 -0.83
C LEU A 556 26.71 -19.58 -1.24
N ILE A 557 27.14 -18.88 -2.29
CA ILE A 557 26.57 -17.61 -2.71
C ILE A 557 26.15 -17.69 -4.19
N TRP A 558 24.88 -17.39 -4.47
CA TRP A 558 24.35 -17.20 -5.83
C TRP A 558 23.83 -15.77 -5.97
N GLY A 559 24.38 -15.01 -6.93
CA GLY A 559 23.90 -13.67 -7.31
C GLY A 559 22.52 -13.76 -7.94
N GLY A 560 22.46 -14.22 -9.18
CA GLY A 560 21.22 -14.50 -9.90
C GLY A 560 21.12 -13.66 -11.18
N GLU A 561 19.96 -13.09 -11.48
CA GLU A 561 19.81 -12.20 -12.64
C GLU A 561 20.03 -10.74 -12.22
N GLY A 562 21.12 -10.10 -12.66
CA GLY A 562 21.41 -8.70 -12.34
C GLY A 562 22.91 -8.45 -12.23
N ASN A 563 23.31 -7.19 -12.00
CA ASN A 563 24.74 -6.88 -11.81
C ASN A 563 25.04 -6.90 -10.31
N ASP A 564 25.60 -8.00 -9.83
CA ASP A 564 25.70 -8.26 -8.41
C ASP A 564 27.05 -7.88 -7.80
N GLU A 565 27.06 -7.51 -6.52
CA GLU A 565 28.27 -7.38 -5.70
C GLU A 565 28.31 -8.51 -4.66
N LEU A 566 29.17 -9.49 -4.87
CA LEU A 566 29.28 -10.71 -4.06
C LEU A 566 30.62 -10.75 -3.30
N PHE A 567 30.56 -10.82 -1.97
CA PHE A 567 31.74 -10.85 -1.09
C PHE A 567 31.67 -12.05 -0.15
N ALA A 568 32.56 -13.04 -0.30
CA ALA A 568 32.56 -14.22 0.57
C ALA A 568 33.21 -13.97 1.94
N GLU A 569 34.25 -13.15 2.01
CA GLU A 569 35.02 -12.83 3.23
C GLU A 569 35.99 -13.93 3.69
N ALA A 570 35.72 -14.78 4.67
CA ALA A 570 36.73 -15.70 5.20
C ALA A 570 36.24 -17.14 5.27
N GLY A 571 36.80 -18.03 4.45
CA GLY A 571 36.40 -19.43 4.42
C GLY A 571 36.77 -20.12 3.12
N ALA A 572 36.37 -21.38 2.95
CA ALA A 572 36.50 -22.03 1.66
C ALA A 572 35.18 -21.95 0.90
N ASP A 573 35.02 -20.88 0.12
CA ASP A 573 33.73 -20.44 -0.38
C ASP A 573 33.43 -20.91 -1.81
N THR A 574 32.15 -20.92 -2.16
CA THR A 574 31.69 -21.16 -3.54
C THR A 574 30.70 -20.09 -3.95
N ILE A 575 31.05 -19.36 -5.01
CA ILE A 575 30.30 -18.18 -5.47
C ILE A 575 29.99 -18.31 -6.96
N GLU A 576 28.74 -18.04 -7.34
CA GLU A 576 28.26 -17.99 -8.72
C GLU A 576 27.50 -16.69 -8.96
N GLY A 577 27.97 -15.84 -9.88
CA GLY A 577 27.32 -14.58 -10.27
C GLY A 577 26.02 -14.80 -11.05
N GLU A 578 26.03 -15.79 -11.96
CA GLU A 578 24.94 -16.13 -12.87
C GLU A 578 24.78 -15.14 -14.05
N ASP A 579 23.70 -14.38 -14.19
CA ASP A 579 23.41 -13.59 -15.39
C ASP A 579 23.55 -12.07 -15.09
N GLY A 580 24.62 -11.43 -15.56
CA GLY A 580 24.83 -9.97 -15.47
C GLY A 580 26.31 -9.58 -15.49
N ASP A 581 26.62 -8.28 -15.37
CA ASP A 581 28.01 -7.84 -15.23
C ASP A 581 28.39 -7.82 -13.73
N ASP A 582 28.93 -8.92 -13.20
CA ASP A 582 29.08 -9.13 -11.75
C ASP A 582 30.43 -8.67 -11.17
N TRP A 583 30.45 -8.34 -9.88
CA TRP A 583 31.66 -8.16 -9.08
C TRP A 583 31.72 -9.21 -7.97
N ILE A 584 32.67 -10.14 -8.08
CA ILE A 584 32.88 -11.23 -7.14
C ILE A 584 34.22 -11.10 -6.41
N ASN A 585 34.22 -11.18 -5.07
CA ASN A 585 35.41 -11.25 -4.22
C ASN A 585 35.37 -12.52 -3.34
N GLY A 586 36.39 -13.38 -3.48
CA GLY A 586 36.53 -14.64 -2.73
C GLY A 586 36.93 -14.42 -1.27
N GLY A 587 38.00 -13.64 -1.04
CA GLY A 587 38.40 -13.24 0.30
C GLY A 587 39.62 -14.02 0.84
N GLU A 588 39.54 -14.53 2.06
CA GLU A 588 40.59 -15.37 2.68
C GLU A 588 40.27 -16.86 2.52
N ASP A 589 41.32 -17.68 2.38
CA ASP A 589 41.28 -19.14 2.18
C ASP A 589 40.97 -19.53 0.72
N ASN A 590 40.66 -20.79 0.42
CA ASN A 590 40.70 -21.28 -0.98
C ASN A 590 39.30 -21.31 -1.58
N ASP A 591 39.05 -20.46 -2.57
CA ASP A 591 37.70 -20.22 -3.07
C ASP A 591 37.45 -20.77 -4.48
N LEU A 592 36.17 -20.97 -4.78
CA LEU A 592 35.66 -21.26 -6.11
C LEU A 592 34.73 -20.14 -6.58
N LEU A 593 35.18 -19.37 -7.58
CA LEU A 593 34.43 -18.24 -8.13
C LEU A 593 34.02 -18.56 -9.57
N GLN A 594 32.76 -18.33 -9.90
CA GLN A 594 32.22 -18.38 -11.26
C GLN A 594 31.45 -17.09 -11.54
N GLY A 595 31.85 -16.36 -12.59
CA GLY A 595 31.15 -15.15 -13.05
C GLY A 595 29.80 -15.54 -13.65
N GLY A 596 29.77 -15.82 -14.94
CA GLY A 596 28.60 -16.44 -15.55
C GLY A 596 28.37 -15.94 -16.96
N LEU A 597 27.19 -15.39 -17.24
CA LEU A 597 26.92 -14.64 -18.47
C LEU A 597 27.09 -13.14 -18.19
N GLY A 598 27.88 -12.44 -19.00
CA GLY A 598 28.12 -11.01 -18.82
C GLY A 598 29.60 -10.73 -18.61
N ASN A 599 29.97 -9.47 -18.40
CA ASN A 599 31.37 -9.06 -18.28
C ASN A 599 31.74 -8.91 -16.81
N ASP A 600 32.34 -9.95 -16.26
CA ASP A 600 32.48 -10.08 -14.82
C ASP A 600 33.85 -9.60 -14.32
N TYR A 601 33.91 -9.17 -13.06
CA TYR A 601 35.14 -8.92 -12.32
C TYR A 601 35.25 -9.91 -11.16
N LEU A 602 36.24 -10.81 -11.23
CA LEU A 602 36.50 -11.83 -10.20
C LEU A 602 37.84 -11.55 -9.52
N ASP A 603 37.84 -11.43 -8.19
CA ASP A 603 39.02 -11.26 -7.35
C ASP A 603 39.10 -12.38 -6.30
N GLY A 604 40.05 -13.30 -6.46
CA GLY A 604 40.32 -14.39 -5.51
C GLY A 604 40.91 -13.92 -4.19
N SER A 605 41.50 -12.72 -4.13
CA SER A 605 42.11 -12.17 -2.91
C SER A 605 43.26 -13.01 -2.31
N SER A 606 43.06 -13.87 -1.32
CA SER A 606 44.15 -14.62 -0.69
C SER A 606 43.81 -16.08 -0.45
N GLY A 607 44.49 -16.96 -1.17
CA GLY A 607 44.08 -18.36 -1.27
C GLY A 607 44.83 -19.06 -2.38
N ASP A 608 44.69 -20.38 -2.49
CA ASP A 608 44.95 -21.07 -3.75
C ASP A 608 43.59 -21.21 -4.47
N ASP A 609 43.20 -20.20 -5.25
CA ASP A 609 41.82 -20.04 -5.73
C ASP A 609 41.55 -20.62 -7.12
N VAL A 610 40.27 -20.85 -7.43
CA VAL A 610 39.81 -21.27 -8.76
C VAL A 610 38.75 -20.31 -9.30
N LEU A 611 39.08 -19.60 -10.38
CA LEU A 611 38.21 -18.58 -10.98
C LEU A 611 37.78 -19.00 -12.39
N TYR A 612 36.48 -18.89 -12.69
CA TYR A 612 35.87 -19.14 -13.99
C TYR A 612 35.12 -17.89 -14.47
N GLY A 613 35.67 -17.14 -15.44
CA GLY A 613 34.97 -15.99 -16.04
C GLY A 613 33.75 -16.41 -16.87
N SER A 614 33.84 -17.59 -17.50
CA SER A 614 32.75 -18.16 -18.30
C SER A 614 32.45 -17.38 -19.59
N ALA A 615 31.36 -16.63 -19.66
CA ALA A 615 30.83 -16.09 -20.90
C ALA A 615 30.63 -14.57 -20.86
N GLY A 616 31.72 -13.83 -21.01
CA GLY A 616 31.72 -12.47 -21.53
C GLY A 616 33.14 -12.00 -21.72
N ALA A 617 33.38 -10.70 -21.57
CA ALA A 617 34.72 -10.15 -21.55
C ALA A 617 35.12 -9.88 -20.09
N ASP A 618 35.73 -10.88 -19.48
CA ASP A 618 35.86 -10.96 -18.03
C ASP A 618 37.22 -10.43 -17.56
N THR A 619 37.31 -9.99 -16.30
CA THR A 619 38.54 -9.60 -15.64
C THR A 619 38.77 -10.48 -14.41
N LEU A 620 39.81 -11.31 -14.44
CA LEU A 620 40.14 -12.22 -13.35
C LEU A 620 41.46 -11.80 -12.68
N ASP A 621 41.43 -11.56 -11.37
CA ASP A 621 42.59 -11.40 -10.50
C ASP A 621 42.62 -12.54 -9.48
N GLY A 622 43.66 -13.38 -9.52
CA GLY A 622 43.82 -14.47 -8.55
C GLY A 622 44.35 -13.99 -7.20
N GLY A 623 44.89 -12.78 -7.10
CA GLY A 623 45.43 -12.28 -5.84
C GLY A 623 46.68 -13.02 -5.37
N VAL A 624 46.69 -13.42 -4.09
CA VAL A 624 47.84 -14.01 -3.38
C VAL A 624 47.64 -15.51 -3.20
N GLY A 625 48.34 -16.29 -4.03
CA GLY A 625 48.61 -17.70 -3.79
C GLY A 625 48.90 -18.44 -5.08
N ASN A 626 48.49 -19.69 -5.20
CA ASN A 626 48.66 -20.49 -6.41
C ASN A 626 47.31 -20.71 -7.11
N ASP A 627 46.91 -19.71 -7.89
CA ASP A 627 45.55 -19.63 -8.41
C ASP A 627 45.42 -20.27 -9.78
N THR A 628 44.21 -20.73 -10.08
CA THR A 628 43.83 -21.31 -11.37
C THR A 628 42.72 -20.49 -12.00
N LEU A 629 43.06 -19.74 -13.05
CA LEU A 629 42.13 -18.85 -13.74
C LEU A 629 41.73 -19.41 -15.10
N TYR A 630 40.43 -19.46 -15.36
CA TYR A 630 39.81 -19.84 -16.63
C TYR A 630 38.99 -18.66 -17.17
N GLY A 631 39.64 -17.82 -17.98
CA GLY A 631 39.02 -16.59 -18.50
C GLY A 631 37.75 -16.82 -19.32
N GLY A 632 37.76 -17.74 -20.28
CA GLY A 632 36.63 -17.90 -21.20
C GLY A 632 37.06 -17.82 -22.66
N ASN A 633 36.12 -17.48 -23.55
CA ASN A 633 36.34 -17.49 -25.01
C ASN A 633 36.33 -16.09 -25.66
N GLN A 634 36.15 -14.99 -24.91
CA GLN A 634 35.79 -13.70 -25.52
C GLN A 634 36.69 -12.47 -25.20
N GLY A 635 37.78 -12.63 -24.48
CA GLY A 635 38.90 -11.66 -24.54
C GLY A 635 39.38 -11.22 -23.17
N ASP A 636 39.58 -12.21 -22.32
CA ASP A 636 39.73 -12.11 -20.87
C ASP A 636 41.20 -12.00 -20.43
#